data_AF-A0A7W9SL76-F1
#
_entry.id   AF-A0A7W9SL76-F1
#
_cell.length_a   1.000
_cell.length_b   1.000
_cell.length_c   1.000
_cell.angle_alpha   90.00
_cell.angle_beta   90.00
_cell.angle_gamma   90.00
#
_symmetry.space_group_name_H-M   'P 1'
#
loop_
_entity.id
_entity.type
_entity.pdbx_description
1 polymer ?
#
loop_
_entity_poly.entity_id
_entity_poly.type
_entity_poly.pdbx_seq_one_letter_code
_entity_poly.pdbx_strand_id
1 'polypeptide(L)'
;MTLNRNSMQQVLEKAAPEVMELVRQAQQANSAGDPEKALQLYSQAIEKARMLKDRIGEAGSLYITAGIYRRQGQTAKAIEYYQQAIPLYHELGSLRQEGVSLNFLGLLYVEQNDPKKSQESFEGALRVHRANKDAKGEAMALSNLGVLANMIGQPLKALEYLEQSLPPTRALGDTAREAEILSKLGDVYQALSQPQKALEFYLKALPTLETLKNKTTLAQTANNLGNLYDMLGQPQKALEFYQRALPLFRAAGEKHNEANVLNNMAILHKTQGQPQRAQELFGQAGTLYRALGNKVGEATVLHNQADSYLKQGQPQKALAAFQQALTLFQALRYRSGEGKTLTSVGKAYSALQQPQKALPYLQQALAIHRETGERTGEISALSQLALTDEQLKRPASAEAHYAQAIESLERLRTRLGGLTEAKSTVLAGTLEIYYRYLQLLLAQGKEARAFEVAQQTKARSLLDLMAAGRVDLSAELQPDERQKLQALRERADTLNQQMVKEGVENEVGAKQRYAALKQELQKTESQLQTLTDTLYATHPRLAQAQAAKTVTLSGLATLLPPDTALLEYVVLSEKTLALFVATHRGVKALTLPLSYPKLVTQAATFRAACADPRKDYKPLATELHKLLLTPAAKQLTGVKRLVICPDGALWDVPFQALLTGGQFLAQRYEISYAYSATGAQAALTTKAKRKQPTQTLLAIANPDFGSTKRFGDLDNLPGQRPIDTPSRPIDTPSRPIDTPSRPIDTPSRPIDSPSRPIDSPSRPIDSPSRAFDIVSRGKAIVALPGTQREADALKRLFPSATLMTGSAAQESTAKAEATKFRFLHFATHGFFNDASPLLSSLVLAQPSAGSKDDGFLTAREIFDLDLSAEMVVLSACNTARGVQRTGDGVIGLTWALFVAGCPTQVVSQWAVDDASTATLMAGFYGNLATKKQGKGAALRQASLALLQNPKHAHPYYWAPFVLMGDWR
;
A
#
# COMPACT_ATOMS: atom_id res chain seq x y z
N MET A 1 -31.20 -22.31 8.87
CA MET A 1 -32.29 -22.45 7.88
C MET A 1 -33.52 -23.07 8.53
N THR A 2 -34.44 -22.26 9.05
CA THR A 2 -35.71 -22.70 9.68
C THR A 2 -36.91 -21.96 9.05
N LEU A 3 -36.89 -21.82 7.73
CA LEU A 3 -37.97 -21.25 6.92
C LEU A 3 -38.69 -22.38 6.14
N ASN A 4 -40.00 -22.21 5.92
CA ASN A 4 -40.87 -23.04 5.07
C ASN A 4 -41.25 -24.46 5.54
N ARG A 5 -41.38 -24.76 6.85
CA ARG A 5 -42.31 -25.84 7.26
C ARG A 5 -43.77 -25.38 7.04
N ASN A 6 -44.17 -24.28 7.67
CA ASN A 6 -45.57 -23.82 7.71
C ASN A 6 -46.18 -23.50 6.32
N SER A 7 -45.43 -22.90 5.39
CA SER A 7 -46.00 -22.43 4.11
C SER A 7 -46.18 -23.52 3.05
N MET A 8 -45.49 -24.65 3.17
CA MET A 8 -45.72 -25.80 2.31
C MET A 8 -46.79 -26.71 2.91
N GLN A 9 -46.82 -26.81 4.25
CA GLN A 9 -47.86 -27.50 4.99
C GLN A 9 -49.25 -26.93 4.66
N GLN A 10 -49.40 -25.60 4.60
CA GLN A 10 -50.61 -24.90 4.12
C GLN A 10 -51.03 -25.17 2.66
N VAL A 11 -50.12 -25.63 1.80
CA VAL A 11 -50.44 -26.03 0.42
C VAL A 11 -50.83 -27.50 0.39
N LEU A 12 -50.05 -28.34 1.07
CA LEU A 12 -50.32 -29.78 1.23
C LEU A 12 -51.62 -30.05 1.99
N GLU A 13 -52.06 -29.19 2.90
CA GLU A 13 -53.37 -29.25 3.56
C GLU A 13 -54.58 -29.25 2.60
N LYS A 14 -54.37 -28.96 1.30
CA LYS A 14 -55.39 -29.04 0.23
C LYS A 14 -55.27 -30.28 -0.67
N ALA A 15 -54.28 -31.15 -0.42
CA ALA A 15 -54.11 -32.42 -1.12
C ALA A 15 -55.13 -33.47 -0.67
N ALA A 16 -55.27 -34.56 -1.43
CA ALA A 16 -56.22 -35.63 -1.13
C ALA A 16 -55.90 -36.29 0.23
N PRO A 17 -56.92 -36.65 1.06
CA PRO A 17 -56.70 -37.19 2.40
C PRO A 17 -55.77 -38.41 2.45
N GLU A 18 -55.86 -39.31 1.46
CA GLU A 18 -55.01 -40.50 1.37
C GLU A 18 -53.55 -40.18 1.03
N VAL A 19 -53.31 -39.12 0.26
CA VAL A 19 -51.95 -38.60 0.01
C VAL A 19 -51.41 -37.95 1.28
N MET A 20 -52.24 -37.18 1.97
CA MET A 20 -51.83 -36.47 3.18
C MET A 20 -51.48 -37.37 4.36
N GLU A 21 -52.15 -38.52 4.50
CA GLU A 21 -51.77 -39.49 5.53
C GLU A 21 -50.39 -40.11 5.23
N LEU A 22 -50.08 -40.45 3.98
CA LEU A 22 -48.74 -40.91 3.57
C LEU A 22 -47.68 -39.82 3.79
N VAL A 23 -47.97 -38.57 3.43
CA VAL A 23 -47.10 -37.42 3.70
C VAL A 23 -46.85 -37.23 5.19
N ARG A 24 -47.89 -37.35 6.04
CA ARG A 24 -47.77 -37.23 7.49
C ARG A 24 -46.88 -38.33 8.09
N GLN A 25 -47.06 -39.57 7.65
CA GLN A 25 -46.20 -40.70 8.05
C GLN A 25 -44.75 -40.49 7.58
N ALA A 26 -44.54 -40.01 6.36
CA ALA A 26 -43.21 -39.68 5.83
C ALA A 26 -42.53 -38.54 6.62
N GLN A 27 -43.28 -37.51 7.03
CA GLN A 27 -42.80 -36.44 7.90
C GLN A 27 -42.42 -36.95 9.29
N GLN A 28 -43.18 -37.90 9.85
CA GLN A 28 -42.87 -38.55 11.12
C GLN A 28 -41.59 -39.38 11.02
N ALA A 29 -41.46 -40.25 10.01
CA ALA A 29 -40.26 -41.05 9.76
C ALA A 29 -39.00 -40.17 9.61
N ASN A 30 -39.06 -39.12 8.77
CA ASN A 30 -37.95 -38.19 8.59
C ASN A 30 -37.63 -37.40 9.88
N SER A 31 -38.63 -37.12 10.74
CA SER A 31 -38.40 -36.44 12.02
C SER A 31 -37.88 -37.38 13.12
N ALA A 32 -38.12 -38.69 12.99
CA ALA A 32 -37.56 -39.75 13.83
C ALA A 32 -36.12 -40.16 13.41
N GLY A 33 -35.57 -39.54 12.36
CA GLY A 33 -34.21 -39.83 11.88
C GLY A 33 -34.12 -40.97 10.87
N ASP A 34 -35.25 -41.43 10.31
CA ASP A 34 -35.32 -42.46 9.27
C ASP A 34 -35.69 -41.83 7.91
N PRO A 35 -34.71 -41.31 7.15
CA PRO A 35 -34.95 -40.67 5.87
C PRO A 35 -35.21 -41.68 4.74
N GLU A 36 -34.80 -42.95 4.88
CA GLU A 36 -35.04 -43.96 3.84
C GLU A 36 -36.51 -44.39 3.83
N LYS A 37 -37.08 -44.70 5.00
CA LYS A 37 -38.51 -44.94 5.15
C LYS A 37 -39.33 -43.72 4.76
N ALA A 38 -38.86 -42.51 5.06
CA ALA A 38 -39.51 -41.30 4.62
C ALA A 38 -39.53 -41.18 3.08
N LEU A 39 -38.42 -41.45 2.39
CA LEU A 39 -38.36 -41.46 0.93
C LEU A 39 -39.30 -42.51 0.31
N GLN A 40 -39.38 -43.71 0.90
CA GLN A 40 -40.34 -44.74 0.48
C GLN A 40 -41.79 -44.25 0.61
N LEU A 41 -42.15 -43.66 1.75
CA LEU A 41 -43.50 -43.13 2.00
C LEU A 41 -43.83 -41.93 1.10
N TYR A 42 -42.87 -41.05 0.78
CA TYR A 42 -43.07 -40.00 -0.21
C TYR A 42 -43.22 -40.55 -1.64
N SER A 43 -42.51 -41.62 -2.01
CA SER A 43 -42.70 -42.29 -3.30
C SER A 43 -44.13 -42.85 -3.43
N GLN A 44 -44.63 -43.51 -2.38
CA GLN A 44 -46.02 -43.96 -2.31
C GLN A 44 -47.02 -42.79 -2.39
N ALA A 45 -46.73 -41.67 -1.73
CA ALA A 45 -47.56 -40.46 -1.79
C ALA A 45 -47.61 -39.88 -3.22
N ILE A 46 -46.48 -39.86 -3.94
CA ILE A 46 -46.40 -39.39 -5.34
C ILE A 46 -47.25 -40.30 -6.26
N GLU A 47 -47.12 -41.62 -6.15
CA GLU A 47 -47.94 -42.55 -6.94
C GLU A 47 -49.43 -42.44 -6.61
N LYS A 48 -49.78 -42.33 -5.33
CA LYS A 48 -51.17 -42.14 -4.89
C LYS A 48 -51.75 -40.82 -5.41
N ALA A 49 -50.97 -39.74 -5.38
CA ALA A 49 -51.37 -38.45 -5.94
C ALA A 49 -51.60 -38.52 -7.46
N ARG A 50 -50.69 -39.18 -8.19
CA ARG A 50 -50.84 -39.43 -9.65
C ARG A 50 -52.10 -40.22 -9.97
N MET A 51 -52.40 -41.29 -9.23
CA MET A 51 -53.62 -42.10 -9.40
C MET A 51 -54.89 -41.28 -9.16
N LEU A 52 -54.89 -40.42 -8.12
CA LEU A 52 -56.02 -39.56 -7.78
C LEU A 52 -56.09 -38.27 -8.62
N LYS A 53 -55.11 -38.03 -9.51
CA LYS A 53 -54.91 -36.76 -10.24
C LYS A 53 -54.75 -35.52 -9.34
N ASP A 54 -54.31 -35.74 -8.10
CA ASP A 54 -54.04 -34.69 -7.12
C ASP A 54 -52.68 -34.02 -7.41
N ARG A 55 -52.72 -32.96 -8.21
CA ARG A 55 -51.52 -32.19 -8.57
C ARG A 55 -50.88 -31.49 -7.37
N ILE A 56 -51.64 -31.13 -6.34
CA ILE A 56 -51.14 -30.44 -5.15
C ILE A 56 -50.30 -31.41 -4.31
N GLY A 57 -50.84 -32.60 -4.05
CA GLY A 57 -50.15 -33.68 -3.37
C GLY A 57 -48.93 -34.20 -4.13
N GLU A 58 -49.02 -34.28 -5.47
CA GLU A 58 -47.90 -34.67 -6.33
C GLU A 58 -46.74 -33.66 -6.23
N ALA A 59 -47.00 -32.37 -6.52
CA ALA A 59 -45.98 -31.32 -6.49
C ALA A 59 -45.32 -31.17 -5.12
N GLY A 60 -46.11 -31.20 -4.04
CA GLY A 60 -45.60 -31.12 -2.66
C GLY A 60 -44.72 -32.30 -2.28
N SER A 61 -45.12 -33.52 -2.63
CA SER A 61 -44.34 -34.73 -2.31
C SER A 61 -43.02 -34.79 -3.11
N LEU A 62 -43.05 -34.41 -4.39
CA LEU A 62 -41.84 -34.26 -5.22
C LEU A 62 -40.86 -33.24 -4.63
N TYR A 63 -41.35 -32.05 -4.23
CA TYR A 63 -40.52 -31.00 -3.62
C TYR A 63 -39.85 -31.46 -2.32
N ILE A 64 -40.57 -32.15 -1.42
CA ILE A 64 -39.98 -32.62 -0.16
C ILE A 64 -38.92 -33.69 -0.44
N THR A 65 -39.19 -34.59 -1.38
CA THR A 65 -38.26 -35.65 -1.82
C THR A 65 -36.97 -35.05 -2.36
N ALA A 66 -37.06 -34.05 -3.24
CA ALA A 66 -35.90 -33.27 -3.72
C ALA A 66 -35.11 -32.64 -2.56
N GLY A 67 -35.83 -32.06 -1.59
CA GLY A 67 -35.26 -31.48 -0.38
C GLY A 67 -34.54 -32.48 0.54
N ILE A 68 -34.99 -33.75 0.59
CA ILE A 68 -34.32 -34.83 1.32
C ILE A 68 -33.05 -35.24 0.59
N TYR A 69 -33.12 -35.54 -0.72
CA TYR A 69 -31.95 -35.92 -1.50
C TYR A 69 -30.85 -34.86 -1.50
N ARG A 70 -31.22 -33.56 -1.55
CA ARG A 70 -30.26 -32.46 -1.39
C ARG A 70 -29.53 -32.50 -0.04
N ARG A 71 -30.23 -32.77 1.07
CA ARG A 71 -29.59 -32.89 2.40
C ARG A 71 -28.69 -34.12 2.52
N GLN A 72 -28.92 -35.15 1.72
CA GLN A 72 -28.06 -36.34 1.62
C GLN A 72 -26.90 -36.17 0.62
N GLY A 73 -26.75 -35.01 -0.04
CA GLY A 73 -25.75 -34.80 -1.09
C GLY A 73 -26.02 -35.55 -2.40
N GLN A 74 -27.23 -36.10 -2.60
CA GLN A 74 -27.64 -36.78 -3.83
C GLN A 74 -28.12 -35.75 -4.88
N THR A 75 -27.24 -34.83 -5.26
CA THR A 75 -27.52 -33.65 -6.12
C THR A 75 -28.26 -34.00 -7.41
N ALA A 76 -27.88 -35.10 -8.09
CA ALA A 76 -28.54 -35.53 -9.33
C ALA A 76 -30.02 -35.88 -9.15
N LYS A 77 -30.38 -36.64 -8.10
CA LYS A 77 -31.79 -36.94 -7.79
C LYS A 77 -32.52 -35.68 -7.33
N ALA A 78 -31.88 -34.84 -6.52
CA ALA A 78 -32.50 -33.59 -6.09
C ALA A 78 -32.92 -32.71 -7.29
N ILE A 79 -32.08 -32.62 -8.33
CA ILE A 79 -32.40 -31.94 -9.59
C ILE A 79 -33.62 -32.57 -10.27
N GLU A 80 -33.62 -33.90 -10.45
CA GLU A 80 -34.72 -34.64 -11.10
C GLU A 80 -36.09 -34.37 -10.44
N TYR A 81 -36.15 -34.46 -9.11
CA TYR A 81 -37.39 -34.24 -8.36
C TYR A 81 -37.82 -32.76 -8.35
N TYR A 82 -36.89 -31.79 -8.33
CA TYR A 82 -37.24 -30.38 -8.51
C TYR A 82 -37.74 -30.08 -9.93
N GLN A 83 -37.13 -30.67 -10.96
CA GLN A 83 -37.57 -30.54 -12.36
C GLN A 83 -38.98 -31.09 -12.59
N GLN A 84 -39.37 -32.17 -11.89
CA GLN A 84 -40.76 -32.67 -11.92
C GLN A 84 -41.74 -31.77 -11.15
N ALA A 85 -41.32 -31.16 -10.02
CA ALA A 85 -42.21 -30.34 -9.19
C ALA A 85 -42.52 -28.94 -9.78
N ILE A 86 -41.55 -28.31 -10.43
CA ILE A 86 -41.66 -26.94 -10.99
C ILE A 86 -42.85 -26.76 -11.95
N PRO A 87 -43.05 -27.58 -13.01
CA PRO A 87 -44.17 -27.38 -13.94
C PRO A 87 -45.52 -27.58 -13.26
N LEU A 88 -45.64 -28.48 -12.28
CA LEU A 88 -46.87 -28.68 -11.53
C LEU A 88 -47.20 -27.45 -10.66
N TYR A 89 -46.20 -26.81 -10.03
CA TYR A 89 -46.43 -25.56 -9.32
C TYR A 89 -46.82 -24.40 -10.26
N HIS A 90 -46.29 -24.39 -11.49
CA HIS A 90 -46.68 -23.43 -12.52
C HIS A 90 -48.15 -23.61 -12.93
N GLU A 91 -48.58 -24.85 -13.26
CA GLU A 91 -49.97 -25.20 -13.57
C GLU A 91 -50.94 -24.82 -12.43
N LEU A 92 -50.51 -25.01 -11.17
CA LEU A 92 -51.28 -24.67 -9.96
C LEU A 92 -51.28 -23.18 -9.62
N GLY A 93 -50.62 -22.31 -10.38
CA GLY A 93 -50.43 -20.88 -10.04
C GLY A 93 -49.68 -20.66 -8.71
N SER A 94 -48.95 -21.66 -8.24
CA SER A 94 -48.25 -21.66 -6.94
C SER A 94 -46.88 -21.00 -7.06
N LEU A 95 -46.87 -19.75 -7.53
CA LEU A 95 -45.67 -19.01 -7.94
C LEU A 95 -44.59 -18.97 -6.85
N ARG A 96 -44.96 -18.83 -5.57
CA ARG A 96 -43.99 -18.84 -4.46
C ARG A 96 -43.22 -20.17 -4.37
N GLN A 97 -43.89 -21.30 -4.57
CA GLN A 97 -43.30 -22.63 -4.52
C GLN A 97 -42.49 -22.92 -5.79
N GLU A 98 -42.98 -22.48 -6.96
CA GLU A 98 -42.25 -22.51 -8.24
C GLU A 98 -40.92 -21.76 -8.12
N GLY A 99 -40.94 -20.48 -7.69
CA GLY A 99 -39.75 -19.65 -7.54
C GLY A 99 -38.78 -20.11 -6.45
N VAL A 100 -39.26 -20.77 -5.39
CA VAL A 100 -38.37 -21.41 -4.38
C VAL A 100 -37.73 -22.68 -4.95
N SER A 101 -38.46 -23.47 -5.72
CA SER A 101 -37.95 -24.68 -6.38
C SER A 101 -36.88 -24.34 -7.42
N LEU A 102 -37.12 -23.33 -8.25
CA LEU A 102 -36.16 -22.78 -9.21
C LEU A 102 -34.89 -22.26 -8.53
N ASN A 103 -35.00 -21.61 -7.36
CA ASN A 103 -33.83 -21.19 -6.58
C ASN A 103 -33.01 -22.40 -6.05
N PHE A 104 -33.65 -23.47 -5.58
CA PHE A 104 -32.91 -24.67 -5.17
C PHE A 104 -32.30 -25.42 -6.35
N LEU A 105 -32.99 -25.47 -7.49
CA LEU A 105 -32.48 -26.03 -8.73
C LEU A 105 -31.23 -25.27 -9.21
N GLY A 106 -31.26 -23.93 -9.18
CA GLY A 106 -30.11 -23.09 -9.52
C GLY A 106 -28.88 -23.35 -8.64
N LEU A 107 -29.08 -23.54 -7.33
CA LEU A 107 -27.99 -23.91 -6.39
C LEU A 107 -27.41 -25.29 -6.69
N LEU A 108 -28.25 -26.28 -7.01
CA LEU A 108 -27.79 -27.63 -7.38
C LEU A 108 -26.99 -27.62 -8.70
N TYR A 109 -27.31 -26.73 -9.64
CA TYR A 109 -26.48 -26.54 -10.84
C TYR A 109 -25.15 -25.82 -10.57
N VAL A 110 -25.04 -24.98 -9.52
CA VAL A 110 -23.73 -24.52 -9.02
C VAL A 110 -22.91 -25.70 -8.51
N GLU A 111 -23.50 -26.60 -7.72
CA GLU A 111 -22.83 -27.81 -7.22
C GLU A 111 -22.35 -28.73 -8.35
N GLN A 112 -23.10 -28.81 -9.46
CA GLN A 112 -22.69 -29.56 -10.67
C GLN A 112 -21.72 -28.81 -11.60
N ASN A 113 -21.33 -27.57 -11.27
CA ASN A 113 -20.52 -26.71 -12.13
C ASN A 113 -21.14 -26.47 -13.53
N ASP A 114 -22.47 -26.33 -13.59
CA ASP A 114 -23.23 -25.91 -14.78
C ASP A 114 -23.75 -24.46 -14.58
N PRO A 115 -22.90 -23.45 -14.81
CA PRO A 115 -23.28 -22.05 -14.57
C PRO A 115 -24.41 -21.57 -15.48
N LYS A 116 -24.58 -22.18 -16.66
CA LYS A 116 -25.62 -21.78 -17.61
C LYS A 116 -27.00 -22.15 -17.08
N LYS A 117 -27.22 -23.42 -16.73
CA LYS A 117 -28.50 -23.86 -16.15
C LYS A 117 -28.75 -23.22 -14.78
N SER A 118 -27.69 -22.95 -14.02
CA SER A 118 -27.78 -22.22 -12.76
C SER A 118 -28.34 -20.80 -12.98
N GLN A 119 -27.79 -20.05 -13.94
CA GLN A 119 -28.25 -18.71 -14.28
C GLN A 119 -29.71 -18.74 -14.79
N GLU A 120 -30.04 -19.63 -15.73
CA GLU A 120 -31.41 -19.80 -16.24
C GLU A 120 -32.42 -20.07 -15.12
N SER A 121 -32.05 -20.90 -14.14
CA SER A 121 -32.89 -21.24 -12.99
C SER A 121 -33.07 -20.05 -12.03
N PHE A 122 -32.01 -19.30 -11.72
CA PHE A 122 -32.12 -18.12 -10.85
C PHE A 122 -32.86 -16.95 -11.52
N GLU A 123 -32.66 -16.72 -12.83
CA GLU A 123 -33.45 -15.75 -13.59
C GLU A 123 -34.92 -16.15 -13.67
N GLY A 124 -35.21 -17.45 -13.83
CA GLY A 124 -36.56 -18.00 -13.71
C GLY A 124 -37.17 -17.69 -12.34
N ALA A 125 -36.46 -18.01 -11.26
CA ALA A 125 -36.89 -17.70 -9.90
C ALA A 125 -37.15 -16.19 -9.71
N LEU A 126 -36.28 -15.32 -10.21
CA LEU A 126 -36.44 -13.87 -10.13
C LEU A 126 -37.70 -13.39 -10.85
N ARG A 127 -37.97 -13.88 -12.07
CA ARG A 127 -39.19 -13.55 -12.82
C ARG A 127 -40.45 -13.95 -12.05
N VAL A 128 -40.47 -15.18 -11.52
CA VAL A 128 -41.60 -15.72 -10.76
C VAL A 128 -41.83 -14.96 -9.45
N HIS A 129 -40.76 -14.66 -8.69
CA HIS A 129 -40.88 -13.88 -7.45
C HIS A 129 -41.35 -12.45 -7.69
N ARG A 130 -40.88 -11.79 -8.76
CA ARG A 130 -41.38 -10.46 -9.18
C ARG A 130 -42.86 -10.49 -9.55
N ALA A 131 -43.30 -11.47 -10.35
CA ALA A 131 -44.71 -11.65 -10.70
C ALA A 131 -45.59 -11.88 -9.46
N ASN A 132 -45.09 -12.63 -8.48
CA ASN A 132 -45.76 -12.89 -7.20
C ASN A 132 -45.61 -11.76 -6.15
N LYS A 133 -44.86 -10.69 -6.46
CA LYS A 133 -44.47 -9.61 -5.53
C LYS A 133 -43.80 -10.12 -4.24
N ASP A 134 -43.11 -11.26 -4.31
CA ASP A 134 -42.37 -11.85 -3.18
C ASP A 134 -41.00 -11.18 -3.06
N ALA A 135 -40.96 -10.03 -2.36
CA ALA A 135 -39.73 -9.27 -2.11
C ALA A 135 -38.62 -10.12 -1.46
N LYS A 136 -38.97 -11.15 -0.68
CA LYS A 136 -38.01 -12.04 -0.01
C LYS A 136 -37.41 -13.05 -0.99
N GLY A 137 -38.24 -13.59 -1.87
CA GLY A 137 -37.82 -14.45 -2.97
C GLY A 137 -37.00 -13.70 -4.03
N GLU A 138 -37.39 -12.47 -4.37
CA GLU A 138 -36.66 -11.58 -5.27
C GLU A 138 -35.26 -11.27 -4.72
N ALA A 139 -35.15 -10.80 -3.47
CA ALA A 139 -33.87 -10.54 -2.83
C ALA A 139 -32.96 -11.79 -2.83
N MET A 140 -33.53 -12.97 -2.60
CA MET A 140 -32.79 -14.24 -2.63
C MET A 140 -32.29 -14.60 -4.04
N ALA A 141 -33.13 -14.48 -5.07
CA ALA A 141 -32.75 -14.76 -6.45
C ALA A 141 -31.68 -13.78 -6.96
N LEU A 142 -31.82 -12.48 -6.65
CA LEU A 142 -30.81 -11.46 -6.95
C LEU A 142 -29.47 -11.75 -6.25
N SER A 143 -29.49 -12.11 -4.97
CA SER A 143 -28.25 -12.46 -4.24
C SER A 143 -27.55 -13.68 -4.85
N ASN A 144 -28.31 -14.71 -5.21
CA ASN A 144 -27.79 -15.91 -5.89
C ASN A 144 -27.20 -15.59 -7.28
N LEU A 145 -27.89 -14.77 -8.09
CA LEU A 145 -27.38 -14.27 -9.37
C LEU A 145 -26.09 -13.46 -9.18
N GLY A 146 -26.01 -12.65 -8.14
CA GLY A 146 -24.81 -11.89 -7.79
C GLY A 146 -23.61 -12.79 -7.49
N VAL A 147 -23.80 -13.80 -6.64
CA VAL A 147 -22.75 -14.78 -6.31
C VAL A 147 -22.32 -15.58 -7.56
N LEU A 148 -23.27 -16.04 -8.36
CA LEU A 148 -22.99 -16.77 -9.61
C LEU A 148 -22.22 -15.90 -10.61
N ALA A 149 -22.66 -14.65 -10.82
CA ALA A 149 -22.00 -13.71 -11.72
C ALA A 149 -20.54 -13.45 -11.29
N ASN A 150 -20.25 -13.35 -9.99
CA ASN A 150 -18.88 -13.21 -9.50
C ASN A 150 -18.06 -14.48 -9.78
N MET A 151 -18.64 -15.66 -9.52
CA MET A 151 -17.99 -16.96 -9.74
C MET A 151 -17.59 -17.20 -11.20
N ILE A 152 -18.40 -16.73 -12.16
CA ILE A 152 -18.12 -16.84 -13.60
C ILE A 152 -17.31 -15.65 -14.18
N GLY A 153 -16.69 -14.83 -13.33
CA GLY A 153 -15.83 -13.74 -13.76
C GLY A 153 -16.55 -12.52 -14.33
N GLN A 154 -17.81 -12.28 -13.94
CA GLN A 154 -18.62 -11.11 -14.32
C GLN A 154 -18.90 -10.20 -13.10
N PRO A 155 -17.86 -9.65 -12.43
CA PRO A 155 -18.01 -8.93 -11.16
C PRO A 155 -18.84 -7.64 -11.27
N LEU A 156 -18.91 -7.01 -12.45
CA LEU A 156 -19.78 -5.83 -12.64
C LEU A 156 -21.27 -6.18 -12.60
N LYS A 157 -21.68 -7.32 -13.19
CA LYS A 157 -23.07 -7.82 -13.04
C LYS A 157 -23.33 -8.34 -11.63
N ALA A 158 -22.30 -8.92 -11.00
CA ALA A 158 -22.40 -9.34 -9.61
C ALA A 158 -22.72 -8.16 -8.68
N LEU A 159 -22.04 -7.03 -8.89
CA LEU A 159 -22.31 -5.77 -8.20
C LEU A 159 -23.76 -5.32 -8.42
N GLU A 160 -24.20 -5.23 -9.68
CA GLU A 160 -25.56 -4.83 -10.06
C GLU A 160 -26.64 -5.68 -9.36
N TYR A 161 -26.52 -7.01 -9.40
CA TYR A 161 -27.49 -7.91 -8.76
C TYR A 161 -27.50 -7.79 -7.23
N LEU A 162 -26.32 -7.66 -6.59
CA LEU A 162 -26.23 -7.50 -5.14
C LEU A 162 -26.75 -6.13 -4.67
N GLU A 163 -26.52 -5.07 -5.44
CA GLU A 163 -27.08 -3.74 -5.18
C GLU A 163 -28.59 -3.71 -5.36
N GLN A 164 -29.16 -4.39 -6.37
CA GLN A 164 -30.61 -4.60 -6.49
C GLN A 164 -31.21 -5.42 -5.32
N SER A 165 -30.44 -6.33 -4.71
CA SER A 165 -30.89 -7.16 -3.58
C SER A 165 -30.96 -6.41 -2.24
N LEU A 166 -30.20 -5.33 -2.07
CA LEU A 166 -30.12 -4.57 -0.82
C LEU A 166 -31.44 -3.85 -0.43
N PRO A 167 -32.09 -3.05 -1.30
CA PRO A 167 -33.35 -2.36 -0.97
C PRO A 167 -34.48 -3.28 -0.47
N PRO A 168 -34.86 -4.38 -1.15
CA PRO A 168 -35.91 -5.27 -0.66
C PRO A 168 -35.49 -5.97 0.64
N THR A 169 -34.20 -6.31 0.81
CA THR A 169 -33.70 -6.90 2.05
C THR A 169 -33.85 -5.96 3.25
N ARG A 170 -33.52 -4.67 3.06
CA ARG A 170 -33.68 -3.62 4.08
C ARG A 170 -35.14 -3.33 4.42
N ALA A 171 -36.01 -3.25 3.41
CA ALA A 171 -37.45 -3.05 3.60
C ALA A 171 -38.09 -4.19 4.41
N LEU A 172 -37.54 -5.40 4.34
CA LEU A 172 -37.96 -6.57 5.12
C LEU A 172 -37.33 -6.66 6.52
N GLY A 173 -36.36 -5.80 6.86
CA GLY A 173 -35.61 -5.87 8.12
C GLY A 173 -34.77 -7.14 8.29
N ASP A 174 -34.42 -7.83 7.20
CA ASP A 174 -33.64 -9.09 7.24
C ASP A 174 -32.14 -8.79 7.40
N THR A 175 -31.76 -8.34 8.61
CA THR A 175 -30.38 -7.95 8.96
C THR A 175 -29.37 -9.06 8.75
N ALA A 176 -29.78 -10.32 8.87
CA ALA A 176 -28.94 -11.48 8.59
C ALA A 176 -28.56 -11.54 7.10
N ARG A 177 -29.54 -11.38 6.22
CA ARG A 177 -29.33 -11.36 4.76
C ARG A 177 -28.61 -10.09 4.31
N GLU A 178 -28.86 -8.94 4.94
CA GLU A 178 -28.10 -7.72 4.65
C GLU A 178 -26.60 -7.93 4.93
N ALA A 179 -26.25 -8.51 6.07
CA ALA A 179 -24.85 -8.82 6.40
C ALA A 179 -24.22 -9.84 5.43
N GLU A 180 -24.98 -10.84 4.97
CA GLU A 180 -24.54 -11.77 3.92
C GLU A 180 -24.27 -11.04 2.59
N ILE A 181 -25.20 -10.17 2.13
CA ILE A 181 -25.04 -9.37 0.90
C ILE A 181 -23.86 -8.40 1.01
N LEU A 182 -23.69 -7.73 2.16
CA LEU A 182 -22.53 -6.86 2.42
C LEU A 182 -21.22 -7.64 2.32
N SER A 183 -21.14 -8.86 2.86
CA SER A 183 -19.96 -9.71 2.68
C SER A 183 -19.73 -10.10 1.21
N LYS A 184 -20.79 -10.36 0.42
CA LYS A 184 -20.66 -10.68 -1.01
C LYS A 184 -20.29 -9.48 -1.87
N LEU A 185 -20.72 -8.27 -1.51
CA LEU A 185 -20.20 -7.03 -2.09
C LEU A 185 -18.70 -6.89 -1.79
N GLY A 186 -18.25 -7.27 -0.59
CA GLY A 186 -16.83 -7.39 -0.27
C GLY A 186 -16.08 -8.31 -1.24
N ASP A 187 -16.61 -9.52 -1.48
CA ASP A 187 -16.06 -10.50 -2.43
C ASP A 187 -15.99 -9.95 -3.87
N VAL A 188 -17.00 -9.20 -4.31
CA VAL A 188 -17.04 -8.55 -5.63
C VAL A 188 -16.04 -7.40 -5.73
N TYR A 189 -15.89 -6.57 -4.71
CA TYR A 189 -14.90 -5.48 -4.72
C TYR A 189 -13.46 -6.01 -4.67
N GLN A 190 -13.19 -7.19 -4.08
CA GLN A 190 -11.91 -7.88 -4.27
C GLN A 190 -11.69 -8.27 -5.74
N ALA A 191 -12.69 -8.87 -6.39
CA ALA A 191 -12.60 -9.27 -7.80
C ALA A 191 -12.42 -8.07 -8.75
N LEU A 192 -12.98 -6.90 -8.41
CA LEU A 192 -12.77 -5.63 -9.10
C LEU A 192 -11.42 -4.95 -8.78
N SER A 193 -10.52 -5.61 -8.04
CA SER A 193 -9.23 -5.07 -7.60
C SER A 193 -9.34 -3.76 -6.79
N GLN A 194 -10.39 -3.64 -5.97
CA GLN A 194 -10.66 -2.49 -5.10
C GLN A 194 -10.60 -2.92 -3.61
N PRO A 195 -9.40 -3.25 -3.08
CA PRO A 195 -9.26 -3.90 -1.78
C PRO A 195 -9.78 -3.05 -0.61
N GLN A 196 -9.73 -1.73 -0.71
CA GLN A 196 -10.24 -0.81 0.31
C GLN A 196 -11.78 -0.84 0.40
N LYS A 197 -12.51 -0.89 -0.73
CA LYS A 197 -13.98 -1.09 -0.71
C LYS A 197 -14.32 -2.47 -0.17
N ALA A 198 -13.58 -3.50 -0.58
CA ALA A 198 -13.78 -4.84 -0.04
C ALA A 198 -13.68 -4.85 1.49
N LEU A 199 -12.64 -4.20 2.04
CA LEU A 199 -12.44 -4.04 3.48
C LEU A 199 -13.62 -3.30 4.14
N GLU A 200 -14.10 -2.20 3.56
CA GLU A 200 -15.25 -1.46 4.07
C GLU A 200 -16.51 -2.35 4.16
N PHE A 201 -16.81 -3.11 3.10
CA PHE A 201 -17.99 -3.96 3.03
C PHE A 201 -17.93 -5.16 3.98
N TYR A 202 -16.76 -5.81 4.12
CA TYR A 202 -16.57 -6.85 5.13
C TYR A 202 -16.68 -6.30 6.56
N LEU A 203 -16.09 -5.15 6.85
CA LEU A 203 -16.17 -4.54 8.19
C LEU A 203 -17.58 -4.04 8.53
N LYS A 204 -18.41 -3.68 7.53
CA LYS A 204 -19.85 -3.43 7.71
C LYS A 204 -20.63 -4.71 8.03
N ALA A 205 -20.31 -5.82 7.38
CA ALA A 205 -20.97 -7.10 7.63
C ALA A 205 -20.59 -7.71 9.00
N LEU A 206 -19.33 -7.58 9.39
CA LEU A 206 -18.72 -8.35 10.48
C LEU A 206 -19.48 -8.27 11.83
N PRO A 207 -19.85 -7.08 12.38
CA PRO A 207 -20.54 -7.00 13.68
C PRO A 207 -21.88 -7.72 13.69
N THR A 208 -22.63 -7.65 12.58
CA THR A 208 -23.89 -8.38 12.46
C THR A 208 -23.61 -9.88 12.36
N LEU A 209 -22.69 -10.33 11.50
CA LEU A 209 -22.33 -11.74 11.34
C LEU A 209 -21.84 -12.39 12.65
N GLU A 210 -21.19 -11.62 13.54
CA GLU A 210 -20.76 -12.08 14.87
C GLU A 210 -21.92 -12.42 15.82
N THR A 211 -23.05 -11.70 15.71
CA THR A 211 -24.25 -11.95 16.53
C THR A 211 -25.15 -13.06 15.97
N LEU A 212 -24.95 -13.46 14.72
CA LEU A 212 -25.76 -14.47 14.05
C LEU A 212 -25.30 -15.90 14.39
N LYS A 213 -26.27 -16.83 14.41
CA LYS A 213 -25.99 -18.26 14.50
C LYS A 213 -25.34 -18.84 13.22
N ASN A 214 -25.24 -18.07 12.12
CA ASN A 214 -24.63 -18.51 10.87
C ASN A 214 -23.09 -18.38 10.90
N LYS A 215 -22.43 -19.37 11.51
CA LYS A 215 -20.96 -19.40 11.63
C LYS A 215 -20.22 -19.52 10.30
N THR A 216 -20.88 -20.02 9.23
CA THR A 216 -20.23 -20.25 7.92
C THR A 216 -19.93 -18.93 7.20
N THR A 217 -20.89 -18.01 7.12
CA THR A 217 -20.64 -16.70 6.50
C THR A 217 -19.58 -15.93 7.28
N LEU A 218 -19.66 -15.92 8.62
CA LEU A 218 -18.64 -15.30 9.48
C LEU A 218 -17.24 -15.86 9.21
N ALA A 219 -17.10 -17.19 9.06
CA ALA A 219 -15.84 -17.83 8.73
C ALA A 219 -15.30 -17.43 7.34
N GLN A 220 -16.18 -17.37 6.33
CA GLN A 220 -15.83 -16.90 4.98
C GLN A 220 -15.37 -15.43 5.00
N THR A 221 -16.13 -14.53 5.63
CA THR A 221 -15.78 -13.12 5.77
C THR A 221 -14.44 -12.96 6.51
N ALA A 222 -14.21 -13.71 7.58
CA ALA A 222 -12.93 -13.69 8.29
C ALA A 222 -11.77 -14.20 7.41
N ASN A 223 -11.92 -15.31 6.70
CA ASN A 223 -10.89 -15.78 5.76
C ASN A 223 -10.59 -14.76 4.65
N ASN A 224 -11.64 -14.12 4.11
CA ASN A 224 -11.49 -13.17 3.01
C ASN A 224 -10.89 -11.84 3.48
N LEU A 225 -11.16 -11.41 4.72
CA LEU A 225 -10.41 -10.36 5.42
C LEU A 225 -8.95 -10.76 5.63
N GLY A 226 -8.68 -12.03 5.97
CA GLY A 226 -7.33 -12.59 6.07
C GLY A 226 -6.54 -12.42 4.77
N ASN A 227 -7.10 -12.90 3.65
CA ASN A 227 -6.53 -12.74 2.31
C ASN A 227 -6.27 -11.26 1.96
N LEU A 228 -7.22 -10.40 2.32
CA LEU A 228 -7.19 -8.98 2.00
C LEU A 228 -6.11 -8.23 2.80
N TYR A 229 -5.95 -8.52 4.09
CA TYR A 229 -4.87 -7.93 4.89
C TYR A 229 -3.49 -8.43 4.46
N ASP A 230 -3.36 -9.67 3.95
CA ASP A 230 -2.09 -10.17 3.38
C ASP A 230 -1.74 -9.41 2.09
N MET A 231 -2.72 -9.23 1.20
CA MET A 231 -2.60 -8.41 -0.01
C MET A 231 -2.21 -6.95 0.30
N LEU A 232 -2.75 -6.37 1.37
CA LEU A 232 -2.43 -5.03 1.87
C LEU A 232 -1.13 -4.95 2.70
N GLY A 233 -0.28 -5.99 2.66
CA GLY A 233 1.02 -5.99 3.34
C GLY A 233 0.96 -6.00 4.87
N GLN A 234 -0.15 -6.45 5.46
CA GLN A 234 -0.40 -6.51 6.91
C GLN A 234 -0.52 -7.97 7.40
N PRO A 235 0.55 -8.78 7.31
CA PRO A 235 0.49 -10.23 7.54
C PRO A 235 0.13 -10.62 8.98
N GLN A 236 0.34 -9.75 9.97
CA GLN A 236 -0.09 -10.00 11.36
C GLN A 236 -1.61 -9.97 11.49
N LYS A 237 -2.29 -8.98 10.90
CA LYS A 237 -3.77 -8.92 10.87
C LYS A 237 -4.35 -10.05 10.04
N ALA A 238 -3.71 -10.37 8.91
CA ALA A 238 -4.11 -11.52 8.09
C ALA A 238 -4.13 -12.82 8.92
N LEU A 239 -3.07 -13.08 9.68
CA LEU A 239 -2.97 -14.23 10.56
C LEU A 239 -4.05 -14.27 11.66
N GLU A 240 -4.36 -13.12 12.29
CA GLU A 240 -5.45 -12.98 13.27
C GLU A 240 -6.80 -13.41 12.67
N PHE A 241 -7.12 -12.91 11.47
CA PHE A 241 -8.37 -13.24 10.78
C PHE A 241 -8.43 -14.71 10.32
N TYR A 242 -7.33 -15.31 9.87
CA TYR A 242 -7.26 -16.75 9.60
C TYR A 242 -7.43 -17.61 10.85
N GLN A 243 -6.78 -17.24 11.95
CA GLN A 243 -6.93 -17.91 13.26
C GLN A 243 -8.36 -17.85 13.76
N ARG A 244 -9.10 -16.78 13.45
CA ARG A 244 -10.53 -16.63 13.72
C ARG A 244 -11.41 -17.51 12.82
N ALA A 245 -11.08 -17.62 11.53
CA ALA A 245 -11.85 -18.42 10.56
C ALA A 245 -11.73 -19.93 10.77
N LEU A 246 -10.52 -20.43 11.08
CA LEU A 246 -10.21 -21.85 11.19
C LEU A 246 -11.13 -22.65 12.16
N PRO A 247 -11.35 -22.25 13.43
CA PRO A 247 -12.23 -22.97 14.34
C PRO A 247 -13.70 -22.92 13.92
N LEU A 248 -14.13 -21.87 13.21
CA LEU A 248 -15.50 -21.74 12.72
C LEU A 248 -15.76 -22.73 11.57
N PHE A 249 -14.84 -22.86 10.61
CA PHE A 249 -14.96 -23.88 9.56
C PHE A 249 -14.90 -25.31 10.11
N ARG A 250 -14.02 -25.56 11.10
CA ARG A 250 -13.98 -26.84 11.82
C ARG A 250 -15.32 -27.18 12.47
N ALA A 251 -15.93 -26.24 13.19
CA ALA A 251 -17.22 -26.41 13.83
C ALA A 251 -18.40 -26.54 12.85
N ALA A 252 -18.27 -25.98 11.64
CA ALA A 252 -19.26 -26.09 10.56
C ALA A 252 -19.13 -27.37 9.70
N GLY A 253 -18.05 -28.16 9.88
CA GLY A 253 -17.76 -29.31 9.02
C GLY A 253 -17.24 -28.93 7.62
N GLU A 254 -16.87 -27.67 7.41
CA GLU A 254 -16.48 -27.05 6.14
C GLU A 254 -15.05 -27.42 5.73
N LYS A 255 -14.81 -28.72 5.48
CA LYS A 255 -13.46 -29.29 5.30
C LYS A 255 -12.66 -28.68 4.14
N HIS A 256 -13.32 -28.26 3.07
CA HIS A 256 -12.65 -27.56 1.96
C HIS A 256 -12.11 -26.19 2.40
N ASN A 257 -12.94 -25.42 3.11
CA ASN A 257 -12.56 -24.10 3.61
C ASN A 257 -11.57 -24.17 4.78
N GLU A 258 -11.64 -25.23 5.61
CA GLU A 258 -10.59 -25.56 6.57
C GLU A 258 -9.23 -25.74 5.89
N ALA A 259 -9.16 -26.50 4.78
CA ALA A 259 -7.94 -26.71 4.01
C ALA A 259 -7.42 -25.42 3.33
N ASN A 260 -8.31 -24.56 2.83
CA ASN A 260 -7.96 -23.23 2.29
C ASN A 260 -7.27 -22.37 3.36
N VAL A 261 -7.88 -22.21 4.54
CA VAL A 261 -7.32 -21.39 5.63
C VAL A 261 -5.96 -21.93 6.08
N LEU A 262 -5.82 -23.26 6.25
CA LEU A 262 -4.55 -23.89 6.64
C LEU A 262 -3.43 -23.64 5.61
N ASN A 263 -3.74 -23.74 4.32
CA ASN A 263 -2.79 -23.41 3.25
C ASN A 263 -2.38 -21.93 3.28
N ASN A 264 -3.32 -21.02 3.52
CA ASN A 264 -3.02 -19.58 3.53
C ASN A 264 -2.17 -19.22 4.75
N MET A 265 -2.51 -19.71 5.95
CA MET A 265 -1.67 -19.59 7.14
C MET A 265 -0.26 -20.15 6.92
N ALA A 266 -0.14 -21.30 6.24
CA ALA A 266 1.16 -21.89 5.90
C ALA A 266 2.02 -20.99 4.98
N ILE A 267 1.40 -20.30 4.02
CA ILE A 267 2.08 -19.31 3.17
C ILE A 267 2.61 -18.13 4.00
N LEU A 268 1.84 -17.65 4.99
CA LEU A 268 2.27 -16.57 5.88
C LEU A 268 3.40 -17.01 6.82
N HIS A 269 3.32 -18.20 7.43
CA HIS A 269 4.42 -18.73 8.24
C HIS A 269 5.69 -18.94 7.40
N LYS A 270 5.56 -19.31 6.11
CA LYS A 270 6.67 -19.38 5.15
C LYS A 270 7.30 -17.99 4.89
N THR A 271 6.51 -16.92 4.72
CA THR A 271 7.06 -15.57 4.49
C THR A 271 7.65 -14.94 5.75
N GLN A 272 7.14 -15.31 6.94
CA GLN A 272 7.67 -14.91 8.25
C GLN A 272 8.92 -15.68 8.70
N GLY A 273 9.48 -16.57 7.87
CA GLY A 273 10.69 -17.34 8.21
C GLY A 273 10.46 -18.46 9.23
N GLN A 274 9.24 -19.01 9.32
CA GLN A 274 8.86 -20.13 10.20
C GLN A 274 8.56 -21.41 9.39
N PRO A 275 9.57 -22.01 8.72
CA PRO A 275 9.35 -23.06 7.73
C PRO A 275 8.76 -24.35 8.32
N GLN A 276 9.12 -24.74 9.54
CA GLN A 276 8.59 -25.95 10.18
C GLN A 276 7.08 -25.84 10.35
N ARG A 277 6.61 -24.70 10.89
CA ARG A 277 5.18 -24.43 11.08
C ARG A 277 4.41 -24.36 9.77
N ALA A 278 5.02 -23.82 8.72
CA ALA A 278 4.45 -23.85 7.38
C ALA A 278 4.26 -25.29 6.86
N GLN A 279 5.27 -26.16 7.03
CA GLN A 279 5.19 -27.56 6.58
C GLN A 279 4.12 -28.37 7.33
N GLU A 280 3.96 -28.17 8.65
CA GLU A 280 2.87 -28.78 9.44
C GLU A 280 1.48 -28.40 8.91
N LEU A 281 1.27 -27.10 8.64
CA LEU A 281 -0.01 -26.57 8.18
C LEU A 281 -0.32 -27.00 6.74
N PHE A 282 0.69 -27.01 5.85
CA PHE A 282 0.55 -27.60 4.52
C PHE A 282 0.21 -29.10 4.60
N GLY A 283 0.86 -29.87 5.50
CA GLY A 283 0.55 -31.29 5.69
C GLY A 283 -0.90 -31.54 6.11
N GLN A 284 -1.44 -30.72 7.01
CA GLN A 284 -2.86 -30.76 7.39
C GLN A 284 -3.77 -30.43 6.19
N ALA A 285 -3.49 -29.34 5.46
CA ALA A 285 -4.28 -28.94 4.28
C ALA A 285 -4.27 -30.02 3.19
N GLY A 286 -3.11 -30.58 2.86
CA GLY A 286 -2.96 -31.65 1.87
C GLY A 286 -3.70 -32.94 2.25
N THR A 287 -3.71 -33.29 3.54
CA THR A 287 -4.48 -34.43 4.06
C THR A 287 -5.98 -34.22 3.87
N LEU A 288 -6.49 -33.02 4.16
CA LEU A 288 -7.90 -32.67 3.94
C LEU A 288 -8.26 -32.69 2.44
N TYR A 289 -7.43 -32.10 1.56
CA TYR A 289 -7.70 -32.13 0.12
C TYR A 289 -7.72 -33.55 -0.45
N ARG A 290 -6.80 -34.42 0.01
CA ARG A 290 -6.78 -35.84 -0.39
C ARG A 290 -8.05 -36.57 0.05
N ALA A 291 -8.49 -36.36 1.30
CA ALA A 291 -9.73 -36.95 1.83
C ALA A 291 -10.99 -36.46 1.08
N LEU A 292 -10.97 -35.23 0.57
CA LEU A 292 -12.02 -34.63 -0.26
C LEU A 292 -11.95 -35.02 -1.75
N GLY A 293 -10.94 -35.78 -2.17
CA GLY A 293 -10.68 -36.04 -3.59
C GLY A 293 -10.28 -34.81 -4.41
N ASN A 294 -10.02 -33.65 -3.78
CA ASN A 294 -9.72 -32.39 -4.46
C ASN A 294 -8.25 -32.37 -4.92
N LYS A 295 -8.01 -32.91 -6.11
CA LYS A 295 -6.67 -33.04 -6.71
C LYS A 295 -6.02 -31.70 -7.08
N VAL A 296 -6.81 -30.65 -7.38
CA VAL A 296 -6.28 -29.30 -7.62
C VAL A 296 -5.70 -28.71 -6.32
N GLY A 297 -6.42 -28.86 -5.21
CA GLY A 297 -5.95 -28.44 -3.88
C GLY A 297 -4.72 -29.23 -3.41
N GLU A 298 -4.72 -30.56 -3.61
CA GLU A 298 -3.56 -31.42 -3.31
C GLU A 298 -2.30 -30.97 -4.09
N ALA A 299 -2.42 -30.74 -5.41
CA ALA A 299 -1.33 -30.25 -6.25
C ALA A 299 -0.85 -28.83 -5.85
N THR A 300 -1.78 -27.94 -5.48
CA THR A 300 -1.48 -26.57 -5.04
C THR A 300 -0.70 -26.55 -3.72
N VAL A 301 -1.08 -27.39 -2.76
CA VAL A 301 -0.35 -27.54 -1.49
C VAL A 301 1.07 -28.10 -1.74
N LEU A 302 1.21 -29.13 -2.59
CA LEU A 302 2.51 -29.69 -2.95
C LEU A 302 3.43 -28.65 -3.61
N HIS A 303 2.90 -27.80 -4.50
CA HIS A 303 3.63 -26.66 -5.05
C HIS A 303 4.09 -25.68 -3.95
N ASN A 304 3.21 -25.33 -3.01
CA ASN A 304 3.52 -24.37 -1.95
C ASN A 304 4.54 -24.93 -0.93
N GLN A 305 4.50 -26.23 -0.64
CA GLN A 305 5.52 -26.95 0.13
C GLN A 305 6.87 -26.96 -0.58
N ALA A 306 6.88 -27.17 -1.89
CA ALA A 306 8.09 -27.16 -2.71
C ALA A 306 8.75 -25.76 -2.76
N ASP A 307 7.98 -24.67 -2.93
CA ASP A 307 8.53 -23.31 -2.81
C ASP A 307 9.08 -23.03 -1.40
N SER A 308 8.42 -23.56 -0.35
CA SER A 308 8.95 -23.50 1.02
C SER A 308 10.30 -24.21 1.15
N TYR A 309 10.51 -25.39 0.57
CA TYR A 309 11.82 -26.06 0.55
C TYR A 309 12.86 -25.27 -0.27
N LEU A 310 12.46 -24.68 -1.39
CA LEU A 310 13.35 -23.88 -2.23
C LEU A 310 13.86 -22.63 -1.49
N LYS A 311 12.98 -21.93 -0.77
CA LYS A 311 13.35 -20.79 0.09
C LYS A 311 14.28 -21.18 1.26
N GLN A 312 14.22 -22.42 1.73
CA GLN A 312 15.12 -22.97 2.74
C GLN A 312 16.48 -23.45 2.19
N GLY A 313 16.77 -23.22 0.90
CA GLY A 313 18.00 -23.72 0.28
C GLY A 313 18.03 -25.25 0.10
N GLN A 314 16.86 -25.91 0.01
CA GLN A 314 16.73 -27.36 -0.21
C GLN A 314 16.15 -27.67 -1.61
N PRO A 315 16.80 -27.25 -2.72
CA PRO A 315 16.22 -27.33 -4.06
C PRO A 315 15.98 -28.76 -4.56
N GLN A 316 16.73 -29.78 -4.09
CA GLN A 316 16.46 -31.18 -4.44
C GLN A 316 15.10 -31.67 -3.89
N LYS A 317 14.78 -31.33 -2.64
CA LYS A 317 13.46 -31.64 -2.05
C LYS A 317 12.35 -30.85 -2.72
N ALA A 318 12.62 -29.59 -3.07
CA ALA A 318 11.70 -28.76 -3.85
C ALA A 318 11.37 -29.41 -5.20
N LEU A 319 12.37 -29.84 -5.97
CA LEU A 319 12.15 -30.52 -7.26
C LEU A 319 11.28 -31.78 -7.12
N ALA A 320 11.52 -32.63 -6.11
CA ALA A 320 10.72 -33.83 -5.88
C ALA A 320 9.22 -33.51 -5.64
N ALA A 321 8.94 -32.50 -4.80
CA ALA A 321 7.57 -32.07 -4.52
C ALA A 321 6.92 -31.29 -5.69
N PHE A 322 7.68 -30.45 -6.41
CA PHE A 322 7.20 -29.80 -7.63
C PHE A 322 6.86 -30.82 -8.72
N GLN A 323 7.63 -31.90 -8.87
CA GLN A 323 7.33 -32.93 -9.86
C GLN A 323 6.02 -33.67 -9.55
N GLN A 324 5.71 -33.92 -8.27
CA GLN A 324 4.42 -34.48 -7.85
C GLN A 324 3.26 -33.52 -8.17
N ALA A 325 3.41 -32.22 -7.85
CA ALA A 325 2.42 -31.20 -8.20
C ALA A 325 2.21 -31.08 -9.71
N LEU A 326 3.30 -31.11 -10.49
CA LEU A 326 3.28 -31.01 -11.95
C LEU A 326 2.52 -32.17 -12.59
N THR A 327 2.82 -33.41 -12.18
CA THR A 327 2.12 -34.61 -12.67
C THR A 327 0.61 -34.52 -12.40
N LEU A 328 0.21 -34.05 -11.22
CA LEU A 328 -1.22 -33.85 -10.90
C LEU A 328 -1.85 -32.75 -11.78
N PHE A 329 -1.22 -31.58 -11.92
CA PHE A 329 -1.76 -30.50 -12.75
C PHE A 329 -1.86 -30.90 -14.23
N GLN A 330 -0.91 -31.67 -14.76
CA GLN A 330 -0.95 -32.19 -16.13
C GLN A 330 -2.07 -33.22 -16.33
N ALA A 331 -2.24 -34.17 -15.40
CA ALA A 331 -3.35 -35.12 -15.44
C ALA A 331 -4.73 -34.44 -15.39
N LEU A 332 -4.83 -33.33 -14.65
CA LEU A 332 -6.03 -32.49 -14.55
C LEU A 332 -6.19 -31.50 -15.71
N ARG A 333 -5.21 -31.41 -16.63
CA ARG A 333 -5.11 -30.38 -17.68
C ARG A 333 -5.22 -28.93 -17.16
N TYR A 334 -4.82 -28.69 -15.91
CA TYR A 334 -4.93 -27.38 -15.25
C TYR A 334 -3.72 -26.48 -15.58
N ARG A 335 -3.77 -25.84 -16.76
CA ARG A 335 -2.66 -25.08 -17.36
C ARG A 335 -2.07 -24.00 -16.45
N SER A 336 -2.88 -23.26 -15.70
CA SER A 336 -2.39 -22.24 -14.75
C SER A 336 -1.44 -22.81 -13.68
N GLY A 337 -1.82 -23.92 -13.04
CA GLY A 337 -0.98 -24.61 -12.05
C GLY A 337 0.24 -25.28 -12.67
N GLU A 338 0.11 -25.78 -13.90
CA GLU A 338 1.23 -26.32 -14.68
C GLU A 338 2.30 -25.23 -14.94
N GLY A 339 1.93 -24.09 -15.53
CA GLY A 339 2.86 -23.00 -15.85
C GLY A 339 3.57 -22.42 -14.62
N LYS A 340 2.82 -22.21 -13.53
CA LYS A 340 3.39 -21.78 -12.24
C LYS A 340 4.40 -22.79 -11.71
N THR A 341 4.08 -24.08 -11.77
CA THR A 341 4.97 -25.15 -11.28
C THR A 341 6.22 -25.30 -12.14
N LEU A 342 6.09 -25.24 -13.46
CA LEU A 342 7.22 -25.25 -14.40
C LEU A 342 8.18 -24.07 -14.19
N THR A 343 7.65 -22.87 -13.93
CA THR A 343 8.47 -21.70 -13.55
C THR A 343 9.29 -21.97 -12.29
N SER A 344 8.68 -22.56 -11.26
CA SER A 344 9.36 -22.90 -10.01
C SER A 344 10.34 -24.08 -10.13
N VAL A 345 10.07 -25.06 -11.01
CA VAL A 345 11.03 -26.13 -11.37
C VAL A 345 12.27 -25.53 -12.04
N GLY A 346 12.08 -24.62 -12.99
CA GLY A 346 13.17 -23.89 -13.62
C GLY A 346 14.05 -23.15 -12.60
N LYS A 347 13.42 -22.37 -11.71
CA LYS A 347 14.09 -21.69 -10.59
C LYS A 347 14.86 -22.66 -9.68
N ALA A 348 14.33 -23.85 -9.41
CA ALA A 348 15.00 -24.86 -8.59
C ALA A 348 16.23 -25.47 -9.29
N TYR A 349 16.18 -25.71 -10.61
CA TYR A 349 17.36 -26.11 -11.39
C TYR A 349 18.41 -25.00 -11.48
N SER A 350 18.01 -23.73 -11.61
CA SER A 350 18.94 -22.59 -11.59
C SER A 350 19.61 -22.41 -10.23
N ALA A 351 18.90 -22.68 -9.12
CA ALA A 351 19.47 -22.71 -7.77
C ALA A 351 20.52 -23.85 -7.61
N LEU A 352 20.30 -24.99 -8.27
CA LEU A 352 21.23 -26.13 -8.33
C LEU A 352 22.44 -25.92 -9.25
N GLN A 353 22.60 -24.74 -9.86
CA GLN A 353 23.61 -24.47 -10.90
C GLN A 353 23.49 -25.44 -12.10
N GLN A 354 22.26 -25.86 -12.44
CA GLN A 354 21.96 -26.72 -13.60
C GLN A 354 21.09 -25.98 -14.65
N PRO A 355 21.51 -24.81 -15.17
CA PRO A 355 20.69 -23.96 -16.01
C PRO A 355 20.28 -24.62 -17.34
N GLN A 356 21.07 -25.58 -17.86
CA GLN A 356 20.71 -26.35 -19.06
C GLN A 356 19.41 -27.14 -18.87
N LYS A 357 19.13 -27.59 -17.64
CA LYS A 357 17.87 -28.27 -17.29
C LYS A 357 16.74 -27.29 -17.00
N ALA A 358 17.04 -26.10 -16.47
CA ALA A 358 16.04 -25.08 -16.20
C ALA A 358 15.37 -24.55 -17.47
N LEU A 359 16.16 -24.30 -18.52
CA LEU A 359 15.73 -23.64 -19.76
C LEU A 359 14.45 -24.22 -20.41
N PRO A 360 14.32 -25.54 -20.69
CA PRO A 360 13.11 -26.09 -21.32
C PRO A 360 11.85 -25.92 -20.47
N TYR A 361 11.93 -26.12 -19.15
CA TYR A 361 10.78 -25.91 -18.26
C TYR A 361 10.32 -24.46 -18.25
N LEU A 362 11.26 -23.50 -18.23
CA LEU A 362 10.95 -22.08 -18.27
C LEU A 362 10.35 -21.63 -19.61
N GLN A 363 10.82 -22.20 -20.73
CA GLN A 363 10.25 -21.95 -22.06
C GLN A 363 8.81 -22.49 -22.17
N GLN A 364 8.55 -23.70 -21.65
CA GLN A 364 7.21 -24.27 -21.58
C GLN A 364 6.29 -23.43 -20.67
N ALA A 365 6.80 -22.97 -19.51
CA ALA A 365 6.06 -22.10 -18.61
C ALA A 365 5.68 -20.76 -19.26
N LEU A 366 6.61 -20.13 -19.99
CA LEU A 366 6.36 -18.88 -20.71
C LEU A 366 5.28 -19.06 -21.79
N ALA A 367 5.31 -20.16 -22.54
CA ALA A 367 4.28 -20.48 -23.52
C ALA A 367 2.90 -20.61 -22.85
N ILE A 368 2.82 -21.33 -21.72
CA ILE A 368 1.59 -21.50 -20.94
C ILE A 368 1.06 -20.16 -20.39
N HIS A 369 1.91 -19.32 -19.80
CA HIS A 369 1.45 -18.02 -19.28
C HIS A 369 1.00 -17.06 -20.38
N ARG A 370 1.52 -17.20 -21.62
CA ARG A 370 1.03 -16.49 -22.80
C ARG A 370 -0.30 -17.06 -23.30
N GLU A 371 -0.46 -18.38 -23.32
CA GLU A 371 -1.70 -19.11 -23.65
C GLU A 371 -2.85 -18.74 -22.69
N THR A 372 -2.58 -18.69 -21.38
CA THR A 372 -3.58 -18.37 -20.35
C THR A 372 -3.76 -16.86 -20.09
N GLY A 373 -2.89 -16.01 -20.66
CA GLY A 373 -2.90 -14.56 -20.43
C GLY A 373 -2.38 -14.10 -19.06
N GLU A 374 -1.79 -14.99 -18.25
CA GLU A 374 -1.27 -14.70 -16.91
C GLU A 374 0.01 -13.84 -16.94
N ARG A 375 -0.15 -12.51 -17.03
CA ARG A 375 0.98 -11.57 -17.15
C ARG A 375 1.99 -11.61 -16.01
N THR A 376 1.58 -11.84 -14.77
CA THR A 376 2.50 -12.00 -13.64
C THR A 376 3.34 -13.27 -13.75
N GLY A 377 2.76 -14.35 -14.28
CA GLY A 377 3.48 -15.58 -14.64
C GLY A 377 4.46 -15.36 -15.80
N GLU A 378 4.05 -14.66 -16.86
CA GLU A 378 4.91 -14.28 -17.98
C GLU A 378 6.14 -13.48 -17.52
N ILE A 379 5.95 -12.44 -16.70
CA ILE A 379 7.05 -11.63 -16.13
C ILE A 379 7.99 -12.50 -15.29
N SER A 380 7.45 -13.40 -14.48
CA SER A 380 8.25 -14.31 -13.65
C SER A 380 9.06 -15.30 -14.48
N ALA A 381 8.46 -15.93 -15.49
CA ALA A 381 9.12 -16.86 -16.40
C ALA A 381 10.23 -16.15 -17.22
N LEU A 382 9.96 -14.96 -17.76
CA LEU A 382 10.96 -14.15 -18.47
C LEU A 382 12.13 -13.74 -17.57
N SER A 383 11.87 -13.34 -16.32
CA SER A 383 12.91 -13.03 -15.33
C SER A 383 13.78 -14.26 -15.01
N GLN A 384 13.18 -15.43 -14.81
CA GLN A 384 13.93 -16.67 -14.59
C GLN A 384 14.69 -17.14 -15.84
N LEU A 385 14.16 -16.91 -17.05
CA LEU A 385 14.89 -17.16 -18.31
C LEU A 385 16.13 -16.28 -18.40
N ALA A 386 15.99 -14.98 -18.11
CA ALA A 386 17.11 -14.05 -18.15
C ALA A 386 18.23 -14.45 -17.17
N LEU A 387 17.87 -14.80 -15.93
CA LEU A 387 18.79 -15.35 -14.93
C LEU A 387 19.48 -16.65 -15.39
N THR A 388 18.73 -17.53 -16.06
CA THR A 388 19.25 -18.80 -16.59
C THR A 388 20.23 -18.56 -17.74
N ASP A 389 19.94 -17.59 -18.61
CA ASP A 389 20.85 -17.17 -19.67
C ASP A 389 22.12 -16.49 -19.13
N GLU A 390 22.04 -15.72 -18.05
CA GLU A 390 23.23 -15.22 -17.34
C GLU A 390 24.11 -16.37 -16.82
N GLN A 391 23.52 -17.38 -16.17
CA GLN A 391 24.25 -18.58 -15.73
C GLN A 391 24.87 -19.36 -16.91
N LEU A 392 24.22 -19.38 -18.07
CA LEU A 392 24.72 -19.97 -19.32
C LEU A 392 25.72 -19.08 -20.07
N LYS A 393 26.02 -17.86 -19.56
CA LYS A 393 26.87 -16.86 -20.22
C LYS A 393 26.35 -16.45 -21.60
N ARG A 394 25.02 -16.27 -21.73
CA ARG A 394 24.30 -15.85 -22.95
C ARG A 394 23.76 -14.40 -22.80
N PRO A 395 24.62 -13.37 -22.76
CA PRO A 395 24.20 -12.01 -22.40
C PRO A 395 23.14 -11.41 -23.35
N ALA A 396 23.19 -11.73 -24.65
CA ALA A 396 22.20 -11.26 -25.61
C ALA A 396 20.79 -11.82 -25.36
N SER A 397 20.69 -13.11 -25.01
CA SER A 397 19.42 -13.76 -24.66
C SER A 397 18.90 -13.26 -23.31
N ALA A 398 19.79 -13.11 -22.32
CA ALA A 398 19.44 -12.53 -21.02
C ALA A 398 18.88 -11.10 -21.15
N GLU A 399 19.52 -10.25 -21.96
CA GLU A 399 19.06 -8.90 -22.27
C GLU A 399 17.71 -8.87 -22.98
N ALA A 400 17.48 -9.78 -23.94
CA ALA A 400 16.19 -9.89 -24.63
C ALA A 400 15.06 -10.36 -23.69
N HIS A 401 15.35 -11.26 -22.74
CA HIS A 401 14.39 -11.72 -21.74
C HIS A 401 14.10 -10.66 -20.66
N TYR A 402 15.11 -9.95 -20.16
CA TYR A 402 14.92 -8.81 -19.25
C TYR A 402 14.11 -7.69 -19.89
N ALA A 403 14.40 -7.33 -21.16
CA ALA A 403 13.65 -6.31 -21.88
C ALA A 403 12.16 -6.69 -22.03
N GLN A 404 11.86 -7.94 -22.40
CA GLN A 404 10.48 -8.45 -22.48
C GLN A 404 9.78 -8.49 -21.11
N ALA A 405 10.50 -8.81 -20.03
CA ALA A 405 9.96 -8.83 -18.67
C ALA A 405 9.54 -7.41 -18.25
N ILE A 406 10.43 -6.42 -18.45
CA ILE A 406 10.15 -5.01 -18.15
C ILE A 406 9.03 -4.47 -19.05
N GLU A 407 9.00 -4.81 -20.34
CA GLU A 407 7.90 -4.38 -21.21
C GLU A 407 6.54 -4.93 -20.75
N SER A 408 6.50 -6.22 -20.41
CA SER A 408 5.27 -6.86 -19.90
C SER A 408 4.83 -6.27 -18.56
N LEU A 409 5.79 -5.90 -17.71
CA LEU A 409 5.59 -5.20 -16.46
C LEU A 409 5.07 -3.77 -16.67
N GLU A 410 5.64 -2.98 -17.56
CA GLU A 410 5.13 -1.63 -17.87
C GLU A 410 3.71 -1.68 -18.45
N ARG A 411 3.40 -2.66 -19.33
CA ARG A 411 2.01 -2.88 -19.78
C ARG A 411 1.06 -3.22 -18.63
N LEU A 412 1.50 -4.03 -17.65
CA LEU A 412 0.72 -4.33 -16.45
C LEU A 412 0.51 -3.05 -15.61
N ARG A 413 1.58 -2.25 -15.39
CA ARG A 413 1.52 -0.97 -14.67
C ARG A 413 0.62 0.07 -15.34
N THR A 414 0.63 0.15 -16.67
CA THR A 414 -0.25 1.06 -17.43
C THR A 414 -1.73 0.69 -17.23
N ARG A 415 -2.06 -0.61 -17.21
CA ARG A 415 -3.43 -1.08 -16.96
C ARG A 415 -3.96 -0.79 -15.55
N LEU A 416 -3.08 -0.50 -14.58
CA LEU A 416 -3.48 -0.08 -13.23
C LEU A 416 -3.97 1.38 -13.18
N GLY A 417 -3.94 2.14 -14.27
CA GLY A 417 -4.51 3.51 -14.29
C GLY A 417 -3.91 4.41 -13.20
N GLY A 418 -4.74 5.21 -12.52
CA GLY A 418 -4.29 6.13 -11.46
C GLY A 418 -3.99 5.49 -10.10
N LEU A 419 -4.08 4.16 -9.97
CA LEU A 419 -3.81 3.41 -8.73
C LEU A 419 -2.33 3.54 -8.30
N THR A 420 -1.97 4.70 -7.74
CA THR A 420 -0.56 5.07 -7.52
C THR A 420 0.09 4.14 -6.50
N GLU A 421 -0.60 3.77 -5.44
CA GLU A 421 -0.10 2.80 -4.45
C GLU A 421 0.06 1.38 -5.03
N ALA A 422 -0.88 0.92 -5.87
CA ALA A 422 -0.77 -0.37 -6.56
C ALA A 422 0.40 -0.37 -7.56
N LYS A 423 0.59 0.73 -8.31
CA LYS A 423 1.76 0.96 -9.17
C LYS A 423 3.06 0.94 -8.35
N SER A 424 3.17 1.68 -7.25
CA SER A 424 4.39 1.65 -6.41
C SER A 424 4.64 0.27 -5.80
N THR A 425 3.59 -0.45 -5.41
CA THR A 425 3.69 -1.82 -4.88
C THR A 425 4.20 -2.80 -5.94
N VAL A 426 3.67 -2.72 -7.17
CA VAL A 426 4.16 -3.52 -8.31
C VAL A 426 5.59 -3.15 -8.67
N LEU A 427 6.00 -1.87 -8.61
CA LEU A 427 7.40 -1.46 -8.81
C LEU A 427 8.30 -2.06 -7.74
N ALA A 428 7.99 -1.83 -6.45
CA ALA A 428 8.77 -2.32 -5.32
C ALA A 428 8.96 -3.84 -5.35
N GLY A 429 7.92 -4.60 -5.71
CA GLY A 429 7.98 -6.06 -5.87
C GLY A 429 8.76 -6.56 -7.10
N THR A 430 9.21 -5.67 -8.00
CA THR A 430 9.89 -6.03 -9.26
C THR A 430 11.21 -5.28 -9.51
N LEU A 431 11.63 -4.38 -8.61
CA LEU A 431 12.89 -3.64 -8.70
C LEU A 431 14.13 -4.52 -8.98
N GLU A 432 14.16 -5.75 -8.46
CA GLU A 432 15.25 -6.70 -8.73
C GLU A 432 15.45 -6.98 -10.23
N ILE A 433 14.37 -7.01 -11.03
CA ILE A 433 14.42 -7.23 -12.48
C ILE A 433 15.17 -6.07 -13.16
N TYR A 434 14.82 -4.82 -12.81
CA TYR A 434 15.51 -3.63 -13.34
C TYR A 434 16.98 -3.59 -12.90
N TYR A 435 17.26 -3.85 -11.61
CA TYR A 435 18.64 -3.78 -11.09
C TYR A 435 19.56 -4.87 -11.65
N ARG A 436 19.05 -6.08 -11.90
CA ARG A 436 19.83 -7.13 -12.60
C ARG A 436 20.06 -6.77 -14.07
N TYR A 437 19.02 -6.28 -14.76
CA TYR A 437 19.18 -5.83 -16.14
C TYR A 437 20.19 -4.68 -16.26
N LEU A 438 20.18 -3.74 -15.31
CA LEU A 438 21.17 -2.68 -15.18
C LEU A 438 22.59 -3.23 -15.01
N GLN A 439 22.81 -4.19 -14.09
CA GLN A 439 24.11 -4.85 -13.90
C GLN A 439 24.60 -5.53 -15.20
N LEU A 440 23.72 -6.24 -15.91
CA LEU A 440 24.02 -6.89 -17.18
C LEU A 440 24.39 -5.89 -18.29
N LEU A 441 23.67 -4.77 -18.40
CA LEU A 441 23.97 -3.72 -19.38
C LEU A 441 25.30 -3.02 -19.06
N LEU A 442 25.58 -2.75 -17.78
CA LEU A 442 26.83 -2.14 -17.35
C LEU A 442 28.03 -3.07 -17.58
N ALA A 443 27.89 -4.36 -17.31
CA ALA A 443 28.92 -5.36 -17.60
C ALA A 443 29.24 -5.48 -19.12
N GLN A 444 28.24 -5.21 -19.98
CA GLN A 444 28.42 -5.11 -21.44
C GLN A 444 28.91 -3.74 -21.93
N GLY A 445 29.13 -2.75 -21.05
CA GLY A 445 29.49 -1.38 -21.43
C GLY A 445 28.37 -0.59 -22.13
N LYS A 446 27.11 -1.03 -22.05
CA LYS A 446 25.94 -0.39 -22.67
C LYS A 446 25.42 0.79 -21.84
N GLU A 447 26.28 1.77 -21.57
CA GLU A 447 26.07 2.82 -20.57
C GLU A 447 24.83 3.68 -20.82
N ALA A 448 24.56 4.05 -22.08
CA ALA A 448 23.39 4.84 -22.45
C ALA A 448 22.07 4.08 -22.16
N ARG A 449 22.02 2.79 -22.48
CA ARG A 449 20.84 1.94 -22.23
C ARG A 449 20.67 1.64 -20.75
N ALA A 450 21.76 1.42 -20.02
CA ALA A 450 21.73 1.32 -18.57
C ALA A 450 21.20 2.62 -17.93
N PHE A 451 21.62 3.78 -18.41
CA PHE A 451 21.09 5.05 -17.92
C PHE A 451 19.58 5.19 -18.12
N GLU A 452 19.05 4.82 -19.30
CA GLU A 452 17.59 4.82 -19.56
C GLU A 452 16.81 3.93 -18.58
N VAL A 453 17.30 2.70 -18.32
CA VAL A 453 16.66 1.77 -17.37
C VAL A 453 16.75 2.30 -15.93
N ALA A 454 17.82 3.02 -15.57
CA ALA A 454 17.94 3.66 -14.26
C ALA A 454 16.95 4.82 -14.08
N GLN A 455 16.56 5.51 -15.16
CA GLN A 455 15.48 6.50 -15.11
C GLN A 455 14.10 5.84 -14.93
N GLN A 456 13.90 4.62 -15.45
CA GLN A 456 12.64 3.88 -15.31
C GLN A 456 12.36 3.43 -13.86
N THR A 457 13.38 3.33 -13.01
CA THR A 457 13.19 3.22 -11.56
C THR A 457 13.05 4.62 -10.95
N LYS A 458 14.14 5.38 -10.88
CA LYS A 458 14.27 6.60 -10.05
C LYS A 458 13.34 7.77 -10.37
N ALA A 459 12.72 7.80 -11.55
CA ALA A 459 11.80 8.87 -11.92
C ALA A 459 10.32 8.49 -11.76
N ARG A 460 9.99 7.20 -11.63
CA ARG A 460 8.66 6.70 -12.00
C ARG A 460 7.56 7.16 -11.05
N SER A 461 7.75 7.05 -9.74
CA SER A 461 6.74 7.47 -8.75
C SER A 461 6.52 9.00 -8.76
N LEU A 462 7.58 9.79 -8.97
CA LEU A 462 7.43 11.25 -9.14
C LEU A 462 6.66 11.60 -10.42
N LEU A 463 6.97 10.92 -11.53
CA LEU A 463 6.29 11.12 -12.81
C LEU A 463 4.82 10.70 -12.78
N ASP A 464 4.50 9.56 -12.15
CA ASP A 464 3.13 9.09 -11.99
C ASP A 464 2.31 10.09 -11.15
N LEU A 465 2.89 10.68 -10.09
CA LEU A 465 2.28 11.78 -9.31
C LEU A 465 2.14 13.09 -10.10
N MET A 466 3.15 13.50 -10.87
CA MET A 466 3.06 14.68 -11.74
C MET A 466 1.96 14.56 -12.79
N ALA A 467 1.72 13.34 -13.29
CA ALA A 467 0.67 13.06 -14.25
C ALA A 467 -0.71 12.95 -13.60
N ALA A 468 -0.79 12.57 -12.32
CA ALA A 468 -2.04 12.62 -11.55
C ALA A 468 -2.43 14.05 -11.14
N GLY A 469 -1.49 14.84 -10.63
CA GLY A 469 -1.77 16.17 -10.05
C GLY A 469 -1.99 17.31 -11.06
N ARG A 470 -1.88 17.06 -12.37
CA ARG A 470 -2.07 18.10 -13.42
C ARG A 470 -3.28 17.89 -14.32
N VAL A 471 -4.11 16.90 -14.02
CA VAL A 471 -5.41 16.76 -14.69
C VAL A 471 -6.44 17.54 -13.87
N ASP A 472 -7.19 18.42 -14.51
CA ASP A 472 -8.30 19.14 -13.86
C ASP A 472 -9.43 18.14 -13.59
N LEU A 473 -9.36 17.51 -12.41
CA LEU A 473 -10.38 16.60 -11.91
C LEU A 473 -11.76 17.27 -11.91
N SER A 474 -11.86 18.59 -11.70
CA SER A 474 -13.16 19.26 -11.64
C SER A 474 -13.90 19.32 -12.99
N ALA A 475 -13.17 19.22 -14.11
CA ALA A 475 -13.73 19.31 -15.45
C ALA A 475 -14.30 17.98 -15.99
N GLU A 476 -13.72 16.83 -15.60
CA GLU A 476 -14.15 15.51 -16.09
C GLU A 476 -15.12 14.78 -15.14
N LEU A 477 -15.18 15.16 -13.87
CA LEU A 477 -16.00 14.49 -12.86
C LEU A 477 -17.49 14.89 -12.87
N GLN A 478 -18.37 13.92 -12.58
CA GLN A 478 -19.78 14.18 -12.35
C GLN A 478 -20.00 15.05 -11.09
N PRO A 479 -21.15 15.74 -10.95
CA PRO A 479 -21.40 16.63 -9.81
C PRO A 479 -21.38 15.92 -8.45
N ASP A 480 -21.89 14.69 -8.38
CA ASP A 480 -21.88 13.83 -7.20
C ASP A 480 -20.47 13.30 -6.88
N GLU A 481 -19.70 12.90 -7.90
CA GLU A 481 -18.29 12.54 -7.77
C GLU A 481 -17.46 13.69 -7.20
N ARG A 482 -17.65 14.92 -7.71
CA ARG A 482 -17.02 16.14 -7.17
C ARG A 482 -17.41 16.41 -5.73
N GLN A 483 -18.71 16.39 -5.42
CA GLN A 483 -19.20 16.65 -4.07
C GLN A 483 -18.67 15.62 -3.07
N LYS A 484 -18.58 14.34 -3.47
CA LYS A 484 -18.04 13.26 -2.64
C LYS A 484 -16.52 13.36 -2.45
N LEU A 485 -15.79 13.77 -3.49
CA LEU A 485 -14.35 14.03 -3.42
C LEU A 485 -14.06 15.19 -2.47
N GLN A 486 -14.80 16.29 -2.61
CA GLN A 486 -14.70 17.45 -1.73
C GLN A 486 -15.06 17.10 -0.28
N ALA A 487 -16.17 16.40 -0.04
CA ALA A 487 -16.59 16.02 1.31
C ALA A 487 -15.59 15.09 2.02
N LEU A 488 -14.94 14.18 1.30
CA LEU A 488 -13.89 13.31 1.86
C LEU A 488 -12.59 14.08 2.15
N ARG A 489 -12.23 15.06 1.30
CA ARG A 489 -11.12 15.99 1.58
C ARG A 489 -11.42 16.81 2.85
N GLU A 490 -12.53 17.55 2.86
CA GLU A 490 -12.96 18.36 4.00
C GLU A 490 -13.07 17.54 5.30
N ARG A 491 -13.50 16.28 5.25
CA ARG A 491 -13.52 15.37 6.42
C ARG A 491 -12.12 14.98 6.87
N ALA A 492 -11.21 14.64 5.95
CA ALA A 492 -9.84 14.29 6.28
C ALA A 492 -9.07 15.50 6.86
N ASP A 493 -9.33 16.70 6.34
CA ASP A 493 -8.80 17.95 6.88
C ASP A 493 -9.37 18.17 8.29
N THR A 494 -10.70 18.12 8.47
CA THR A 494 -11.40 18.23 9.78
C THR A 494 -10.81 17.28 10.85
N LEU A 495 -10.54 16.03 10.47
CA LEU A 495 -9.99 15.03 11.40
C LEU A 495 -8.53 15.33 11.76
N ASN A 496 -7.74 15.86 10.82
CA ASN A 496 -6.38 16.31 11.09
C ASN A 496 -6.36 17.45 12.13
N GLN A 497 -7.25 18.44 12.02
CA GLN A 497 -7.41 19.55 12.98
C GLN A 497 -7.72 19.03 14.38
N GLN A 498 -8.66 18.08 14.46
CA GLN A 498 -9.05 17.44 15.72
C GLN A 498 -7.90 16.63 16.32
N MET A 499 -7.14 15.91 15.49
CA MET A 499 -5.94 15.18 15.92
C MET A 499 -4.86 16.12 16.46
N VAL A 500 -4.60 17.25 15.80
CA VAL A 500 -3.66 18.27 16.29
C VAL A 500 -4.10 18.75 17.67
N LYS A 501 -5.37 19.15 17.82
CA LYS A 501 -5.93 19.66 19.07
C LYS A 501 -5.80 18.66 20.23
N GLU A 502 -6.26 17.42 20.03
CA GLU A 502 -6.18 16.35 21.04
C GLU A 502 -4.73 15.90 21.28
N GLY A 503 -3.88 15.97 20.27
CA GLY A 503 -2.46 15.64 20.38
C GLY A 503 -1.71 16.62 21.27
N VAL A 504 -2.15 17.88 21.31
CA VAL A 504 -1.60 18.92 22.18
C VAL A 504 -2.05 18.74 23.64
N GLU A 505 -3.30 18.34 23.90
CA GLU A 505 -3.85 18.17 25.26
C GLU A 505 -3.20 17.00 26.03
N ASN A 506 -2.50 17.28 27.14
CA ASN A 506 -1.70 16.27 27.87
C ASN A 506 -2.52 15.42 28.86
N GLU A 507 -3.71 15.00 28.45
CA GLU A 507 -4.65 14.19 29.26
C GLU A 507 -4.67 12.72 28.84
N VAL A 508 -5.01 11.82 29.78
CA VAL A 508 -5.20 10.39 29.48
C VAL A 508 -6.37 10.18 28.50
N GLY A 509 -7.44 10.97 28.63
CA GLY A 509 -8.57 10.96 27.70
C GLY A 509 -8.20 11.47 26.30
N ALA A 510 -7.38 12.52 26.22
CA ALA A 510 -6.92 13.08 24.94
C ALA A 510 -6.11 12.05 24.13
N LYS A 511 -5.26 11.24 24.78
CA LYS A 511 -4.53 10.14 24.11
C LYS A 511 -5.46 9.08 23.52
N GLN A 512 -6.60 8.79 24.16
CA GLN A 512 -7.60 7.86 23.63
C GLN A 512 -8.39 8.48 22.46
N ARG A 513 -8.81 9.74 22.59
CA ARG A 513 -9.48 10.49 21.50
C ARG A 513 -8.56 10.65 20.29
N TYR A 514 -7.29 10.96 20.50
CA TYR A 514 -6.25 11.00 19.47
C TYR A 514 -6.10 9.67 18.73
N ALA A 515 -6.08 8.54 19.44
CA ALA A 515 -6.02 7.22 18.82
C ALA A 515 -7.26 6.88 17.98
N ALA A 516 -8.46 7.28 18.44
CA ALA A 516 -9.71 7.12 17.69
C ALA A 516 -9.75 8.01 16.44
N LEU A 517 -9.41 9.30 16.58
CA LEU A 517 -9.32 10.24 15.46
C LEU A 517 -8.28 9.80 14.42
N LYS A 518 -7.16 9.21 14.85
CA LYS A 518 -6.16 8.63 13.95
C LYS A 518 -6.72 7.46 13.14
N GLN A 519 -7.51 6.58 13.75
CA GLN A 519 -8.21 5.51 13.01
C GLN A 519 -9.26 6.07 12.04
N GLU A 520 -9.97 7.12 12.44
CA GLU A 520 -10.97 7.75 11.58
C GLU A 520 -10.33 8.49 10.39
N LEU A 521 -9.22 9.21 10.60
CA LEU A 521 -8.44 9.84 9.54
C LEU A 521 -7.94 8.79 8.55
N GLN A 522 -7.32 7.71 9.03
CA GLN A 522 -6.88 6.59 8.18
C GLN A 522 -8.02 5.98 7.38
N LYS A 523 -9.23 5.89 7.95
CA LYS A 523 -10.43 5.43 7.25
C LYS A 523 -10.87 6.43 6.17
N THR A 524 -10.91 7.73 6.46
CA THR A 524 -11.29 8.77 5.50
C THR A 524 -10.27 8.90 4.36
N GLU A 525 -8.97 8.81 4.67
CA GLU A 525 -7.89 8.76 3.67
C GLU A 525 -8.02 7.53 2.76
N SER A 526 -8.31 6.35 3.34
CA SER A 526 -8.59 5.13 2.57
C SER A 526 -9.79 5.31 1.64
N GLN A 527 -10.87 5.98 2.10
CA GLN A 527 -12.03 6.31 1.25
C GLN A 527 -11.70 7.36 0.17
N LEU A 528 -10.86 8.34 0.47
CA LEU A 528 -10.41 9.36 -0.49
C LEU A 528 -9.55 8.74 -1.59
N GLN A 529 -8.60 7.88 -1.21
CA GLN A 529 -7.77 7.09 -2.13
C GLN A 529 -8.66 6.20 -3.00
N THR A 530 -9.56 5.44 -2.38
CA THR A 530 -10.56 4.58 -3.05
C THR A 530 -11.41 5.32 -4.08
N LEU A 531 -11.87 6.53 -3.74
CA LEU A 531 -12.65 7.34 -4.66
C LEU A 531 -11.76 7.77 -5.83
N THR A 532 -10.61 8.39 -5.55
CA THR A 532 -9.62 8.80 -6.56
C THR A 532 -9.29 7.67 -7.52
N ASP A 533 -9.01 6.48 -6.98
CA ASP A 533 -8.77 5.23 -7.69
C ASP A 533 -9.94 4.78 -8.57
N THR A 534 -11.17 4.91 -8.06
CA THR A 534 -12.39 4.65 -8.84
C THR A 534 -12.48 5.61 -10.02
N LEU A 535 -12.28 6.92 -9.78
CA LEU A 535 -12.38 7.96 -10.80
C LEU A 535 -11.37 7.76 -11.94
N TYR A 536 -10.13 7.40 -11.59
CA TYR A 536 -9.12 7.03 -12.60
C TYR A 536 -9.41 5.73 -13.36
N ALA A 537 -10.28 4.85 -12.82
CA ALA A 537 -10.70 3.62 -13.50
C ALA A 537 -11.97 3.82 -14.35
N THR A 538 -12.88 4.73 -13.95
CA THR A 538 -14.15 5.00 -14.65
C THR A 538 -14.03 6.05 -15.75
N HIS A 539 -13.05 6.96 -15.68
CA HIS A 539 -12.85 8.04 -16.65
C HIS A 539 -11.63 7.77 -17.56
N PRO A 540 -11.82 7.35 -18.83
CA PRO A 540 -10.70 6.91 -19.69
C PRO A 540 -9.67 8.00 -20.03
N ARG A 541 -10.04 9.28 -19.95
CA ARG A 541 -9.12 10.40 -20.19
C ARG A 541 -8.19 10.64 -19.01
N LEU A 542 -8.70 10.61 -17.76
CA LEU A 542 -7.88 10.55 -16.55
C LEU A 542 -6.86 9.39 -16.61
N ALA A 543 -7.28 8.22 -17.12
CA ALA A 543 -6.40 7.06 -17.29
C ALA A 543 -5.33 7.24 -18.40
N GLN A 544 -5.69 7.84 -19.55
CA GLN A 544 -4.78 8.02 -20.68
C GLN A 544 -3.72 9.12 -20.47
N ALA A 545 -3.94 10.07 -19.57
CA ALA A 545 -3.02 11.19 -19.31
C ALA A 545 -1.63 10.78 -18.74
N GLN A 546 -1.44 9.52 -18.31
CA GLN A 546 -0.33 9.11 -17.44
C GLN A 546 0.89 8.41 -18.09
N ALA A 547 1.03 8.41 -19.41
CA ALA A 547 2.21 7.85 -20.08
C ALA A 547 3.46 8.78 -20.01
N ALA A 548 3.86 9.16 -18.79
CA ALA A 548 5.03 9.99 -18.57
C ALA A 548 6.32 9.30 -19.08
N LYS A 549 7.05 9.99 -19.96
CA LYS A 549 8.28 9.50 -20.60
C LYS A 549 9.50 9.87 -19.75
N THR A 550 10.41 8.93 -19.56
CA THR A 550 11.72 9.16 -18.92
C THR A 550 12.66 9.91 -19.87
N VAL A 551 13.66 10.61 -19.30
CA VAL A 551 14.63 11.34 -20.12
C VAL A 551 15.57 10.39 -20.88
N THR A 552 15.83 10.67 -22.15
CA THR A 552 16.90 10.03 -22.93
C THR A 552 18.22 10.77 -22.72
N LEU A 553 19.35 10.09 -22.93
CA LEU A 553 20.68 10.70 -22.81
C LEU A 553 20.85 11.95 -23.68
N SER A 554 20.36 11.92 -24.93
CA SER A 554 20.38 13.07 -25.83
C SER A 554 19.49 14.21 -25.34
N GLY A 555 18.30 13.91 -24.82
CA GLY A 555 17.39 14.89 -24.25
C GLY A 555 17.90 15.56 -22.97
N LEU A 556 18.76 14.87 -22.20
CA LEU A 556 19.43 15.47 -21.05
C LEU A 556 20.65 16.31 -21.45
N ALA A 557 21.47 15.81 -22.38
CA ALA A 557 22.70 16.48 -22.79
C ALA A 557 22.45 17.88 -23.40
N THR A 558 21.33 18.08 -24.09
CA THR A 558 20.92 19.41 -24.61
C THR A 558 20.47 20.39 -23.52
N LEU A 559 20.16 19.92 -22.31
CA LEU A 559 19.69 20.74 -21.19
C LEU A 559 20.79 21.06 -20.17
N LEU A 560 21.90 20.32 -20.18
CA LEU A 560 23.04 20.53 -19.28
C LEU A 560 24.04 21.52 -19.90
N PRO A 561 24.34 22.66 -19.24
CA PRO A 561 25.38 23.58 -19.70
C PRO A 561 26.77 22.92 -19.80
N PRO A 562 27.70 23.46 -20.62
CA PRO A 562 29.01 22.85 -20.83
C PRO A 562 29.85 22.62 -19.56
N ASP A 563 29.66 23.48 -18.56
CA ASP A 563 30.35 23.45 -17.25
C ASP A 563 29.62 22.64 -16.17
N THR A 564 28.56 21.92 -16.53
CA THR A 564 27.68 21.23 -15.58
C THR A 564 27.73 19.71 -15.78
N ALA A 565 27.83 18.96 -14.69
CA ALA A 565 27.69 17.52 -14.66
C ALA A 565 26.56 17.08 -13.71
N LEU A 566 25.78 16.10 -14.14
CA LEU A 566 24.78 15.43 -13.31
C LEU A 566 25.33 14.07 -12.85
N LEU A 567 25.25 13.82 -11.54
CA LEU A 567 25.76 12.64 -10.85
C LEU A 567 24.57 11.80 -10.36
N GLU A 568 24.15 10.84 -11.17
CA GLU A 568 23.04 9.93 -10.86
C GLU A 568 23.57 8.68 -10.17
N TYR A 569 23.31 8.57 -8.87
CA TYR A 569 23.65 7.41 -8.07
C TYR A 569 22.50 6.38 -8.11
N VAL A 570 22.83 5.10 -8.20
CA VAL A 570 21.85 4.00 -8.22
C VAL A 570 22.36 2.82 -7.37
N VAL A 571 21.54 2.35 -6.43
CA VAL A 571 21.82 1.17 -5.60
C VAL A 571 21.34 -0.08 -6.34
N LEU A 572 22.26 -0.79 -7.01
CA LEU A 572 21.93 -1.99 -7.79
C LEU A 572 21.84 -3.26 -6.95
N SER A 573 22.53 -3.30 -5.80
CA SER A 573 22.44 -4.37 -4.80
C SER A 573 23.06 -3.90 -3.49
N GLU A 574 23.00 -4.73 -2.44
CA GLU A 574 23.75 -4.49 -1.20
C GLU A 574 25.26 -4.33 -1.42
N LYS A 575 25.81 -4.88 -2.51
CA LYS A 575 27.25 -4.92 -2.80
C LYS A 575 27.67 -3.99 -3.94
N THR A 576 26.73 -3.42 -4.68
CA THR A 576 27.02 -2.73 -5.94
C THR A 576 26.24 -1.43 -6.05
N LEU A 577 26.96 -0.32 -6.09
CA LEU A 577 26.43 0.98 -6.43
C LEU A 577 27.02 1.46 -7.75
N ALA A 578 26.17 2.02 -8.60
CA ALA A 578 26.58 2.68 -9.83
C ALA A 578 26.48 4.20 -9.68
N LEU A 579 27.40 4.91 -10.32
CA LEU A 579 27.35 6.34 -10.55
C LEU A 579 27.36 6.58 -12.07
N PHE A 580 26.29 7.17 -12.59
CA PHE A 580 26.25 7.70 -13.94
C PHE A 580 26.62 9.19 -13.91
N VAL A 581 27.70 9.55 -14.60
CA VAL A 581 28.17 10.91 -14.77
C VAL A 581 27.69 11.41 -16.14
N ALA A 582 26.61 12.19 -16.15
CA ALA A 582 26.05 12.78 -17.36
C ALA A 582 26.55 14.22 -17.56
N THR A 583 26.95 14.55 -18.79
CA THR A 583 27.38 15.90 -19.20
C THR A 583 26.86 16.19 -20.61
N HIS A 584 27.04 17.41 -21.10
CA HIS A 584 26.78 17.74 -22.52
C HIS A 584 27.55 16.85 -23.53
N ARG A 585 28.63 16.17 -23.10
CA ARG A 585 29.43 15.23 -23.93
C ARG A 585 28.91 13.80 -23.93
N GLY A 586 27.90 13.48 -23.13
CA GLY A 586 27.35 12.13 -22.94
C GLY A 586 27.42 11.64 -21.49
N VAL A 587 27.16 10.34 -21.29
CA VAL A 587 27.20 9.66 -19.98
C VAL A 587 28.43 8.76 -19.86
N LYS A 588 28.95 8.61 -18.64
CA LYS A 588 29.84 7.52 -18.25
C LYS A 588 29.27 6.82 -17.02
N ALA A 589 29.25 5.50 -17.00
CA ALA A 589 28.90 4.72 -15.82
C ALA A 589 30.16 4.25 -15.08
N LEU A 590 30.10 4.26 -13.75
CA LEU A 590 31.20 3.91 -12.85
C LEU A 590 30.66 3.06 -11.70
N THR A 591 31.33 1.95 -11.38
CA THR A 591 31.04 1.18 -10.16
C THR A 591 31.76 1.80 -8.98
N LEU A 592 31.05 2.07 -7.89
CA LEU A 592 31.65 2.67 -6.69
C LEU A 592 32.27 1.59 -5.78
N PRO A 593 33.42 1.86 -5.13
CA PRO A 593 34.11 0.92 -4.24
C PRO A 593 33.47 0.87 -2.84
N LEU A 594 32.15 0.72 -2.77
CA LEU A 594 31.36 0.85 -1.55
C LEU A 594 30.14 -0.09 -1.58
N SER A 595 29.85 -0.75 -0.46
CA SER A 595 28.62 -1.53 -0.25
C SER A 595 27.52 -0.65 0.38
N TYR A 596 26.26 -0.99 0.11
CA TYR A 596 25.12 -0.23 0.61
C TYR A 596 25.03 -0.20 2.15
N PRO A 597 25.23 -1.31 2.90
CA PRO A 597 25.23 -1.25 4.37
C PRO A 597 26.32 -0.33 4.94
N LYS A 598 27.54 -0.35 4.36
CA LYS A 598 28.63 0.54 4.79
C LYS A 598 28.28 2.01 4.49
N LEU A 599 27.66 2.27 3.34
CA LEU A 599 27.18 3.60 2.98
C LEU A 599 26.12 4.13 3.95
N VAL A 600 25.12 3.33 4.30
CA VAL A 600 24.07 3.70 5.28
C VAL A 600 24.72 4.18 6.58
N THR A 601 25.64 3.39 7.15
CA THR A 601 26.35 3.75 8.38
C THR A 601 27.22 5.01 8.21
N GLN A 602 27.98 5.12 7.12
CA GLN A 602 28.89 6.26 6.91
C GLN A 602 28.12 7.56 6.64
N ALA A 603 27.05 7.53 5.85
CA ALA A 603 26.22 8.71 5.54
C ALA A 603 25.53 9.23 6.81
N ALA A 604 24.86 8.36 7.57
CA ALA A 604 24.20 8.74 8.82
C ALA A 604 25.19 9.31 9.86
N THR A 605 26.36 8.68 10.01
CA THR A 605 27.40 9.14 10.95
C THR A 605 27.99 10.48 10.52
N PHE A 606 28.24 10.67 9.22
CA PHE A 606 28.75 11.93 8.68
C PHE A 606 27.74 13.08 8.85
N ARG A 607 26.46 12.84 8.53
CA ARG A 607 25.37 13.80 8.76
C ARG A 607 25.27 14.20 10.22
N ALA A 608 25.33 13.22 11.14
CA ALA A 608 25.31 13.48 12.58
C ALA A 608 26.52 14.31 13.05
N ALA A 609 27.71 14.10 12.47
CA ALA A 609 28.89 14.92 12.76
C ALA A 609 28.75 16.35 12.19
N CYS A 610 28.21 16.54 10.99
CA CYS A 610 27.90 17.87 10.45
C CYS A 610 26.83 18.62 11.28
N ALA A 611 25.90 17.89 11.90
CA ALA A 611 24.79 18.44 12.68
C ALA A 611 25.14 18.78 14.15
N ASP A 612 26.37 18.55 14.62
CA ASP A 612 26.83 18.94 15.97
C ASP A 612 28.18 19.69 15.85
N PRO A 613 28.26 20.99 16.17
CA PRO A 613 29.47 21.80 16.03
C PRO A 613 30.64 21.36 16.94
N ARG A 614 30.43 20.37 17.82
CA ARG A 614 31.45 19.81 18.72
C ARG A 614 32.06 18.50 18.19
N LYS A 615 31.59 17.97 17.05
CA LYS A 615 32.03 16.69 16.48
C LYS A 615 33.03 16.93 15.35
N ASP A 616 34.06 16.09 15.27
CA ASP A 616 34.93 16.09 14.10
C ASP A 616 34.27 15.31 12.94
N TYR A 617 34.04 16.01 11.84
CA TYR A 617 33.50 15.49 10.59
C TYR A 617 34.58 15.23 9.54
N LYS A 618 35.82 15.75 9.72
CA LYS A 618 36.82 15.83 8.65
C LYS A 618 37.28 14.45 8.11
N PRO A 619 37.51 13.41 8.94
CA PRO A 619 37.86 12.08 8.44
C PRO A 619 36.74 11.47 7.60
N LEU A 620 35.48 11.61 8.06
CA LEU A 620 34.29 11.11 7.38
C LEU A 620 34.06 11.84 6.04
N ALA A 621 34.19 13.16 6.02
CA ALA A 621 34.08 14.00 4.83
C ALA A 621 35.10 13.62 3.74
N THR A 622 36.32 13.27 4.15
CA THR A 622 37.42 12.92 3.24
C THR A 622 37.26 11.50 2.68
N GLU A 623 36.90 10.52 3.52
CA GLU A 623 36.66 9.14 3.08
C GLU A 623 35.40 9.05 2.20
N LEU A 624 34.30 9.75 2.53
CA LEU A 624 33.13 9.79 1.67
C LEU A 624 33.40 10.49 0.33
N HIS A 625 34.21 11.56 0.28
CA HIS A 625 34.65 12.14 -0.99
C HIS A 625 35.40 11.10 -1.84
N LYS A 626 36.34 10.38 -1.23
CA LYS A 626 37.15 9.34 -1.89
C LYS A 626 36.29 8.20 -2.46
N LEU A 627 35.23 7.81 -1.76
CA LEU A 627 34.34 6.73 -2.18
C LEU A 627 33.31 7.17 -3.22
N LEU A 628 32.76 8.39 -3.10
CA LEU A 628 31.60 8.86 -3.89
C LEU A 628 31.94 9.74 -5.10
N LEU A 629 33.08 10.46 -5.10
CA LEU A 629 33.43 11.42 -6.14
C LEU A 629 34.75 11.16 -6.85
N THR A 630 35.79 10.68 -6.15
CA THR A 630 37.09 10.39 -6.78
C THR A 630 37.01 9.47 -8.01
N PRO A 631 36.13 8.43 -8.07
CA PRO A 631 35.97 7.62 -9.28
C PRO A 631 35.59 8.43 -10.54
N ALA A 632 34.88 9.55 -10.38
CA ALA A 632 34.41 10.43 -11.46
C ALA A 632 35.39 11.57 -11.81
N ALA A 633 36.56 11.64 -11.17
CA ALA A 633 37.46 12.80 -11.27
C ALA A 633 37.86 13.16 -12.71
N LYS A 634 37.99 12.17 -13.62
CA LYS A 634 38.31 12.41 -15.04
C LYS A 634 37.16 13.13 -15.78
N GLN A 635 35.93 12.71 -15.52
CA GLN A 635 34.72 13.24 -16.15
C GLN A 635 34.38 14.65 -15.63
N LEU A 636 34.75 14.94 -14.38
CA LEU A 636 34.57 16.24 -13.73
C LEU A 636 35.62 17.30 -14.11
N THR A 637 36.57 16.99 -15.00
CA THR A 637 37.53 17.99 -15.51
C THR A 637 36.82 19.09 -16.29
N GLY A 638 37.03 20.35 -15.88
CA GLY A 638 36.39 21.54 -16.46
C GLY A 638 34.98 21.85 -15.93
N VAL A 639 34.41 20.97 -15.11
CA VAL A 639 33.08 21.15 -14.51
C VAL A 639 33.16 22.17 -13.37
N LYS A 640 32.19 23.08 -13.33
CA LYS A 640 31.97 24.09 -12.27
C LYS A 640 30.72 23.81 -11.46
N ARG A 641 29.74 23.08 -12.00
CA ARG A 641 28.47 22.76 -11.33
C ARG A 641 28.20 21.26 -11.29
N LEU A 642 27.80 20.78 -10.12
CA LEU A 642 27.33 19.42 -9.86
C LEU A 642 25.83 19.42 -9.57
N VAL A 643 25.10 18.53 -10.25
CA VAL A 643 23.70 18.20 -9.97
C VAL A 643 23.68 16.79 -9.42
N ILE A 644 23.50 16.65 -8.11
CA ILE A 644 23.51 15.35 -7.43
C ILE A 644 22.12 14.74 -7.51
N CYS A 645 22.01 13.49 -7.95
CA CYS A 645 20.77 12.72 -7.87
C CYS A 645 21.00 11.51 -6.93
N PRO A 646 20.76 11.66 -5.61
CA PRO A 646 21.01 10.62 -4.62
C PRO A 646 20.06 9.42 -4.76
N ASP A 647 20.44 8.28 -4.21
CA ASP A 647 19.59 7.09 -4.05
C ASP A 647 19.85 6.44 -2.68
N GLY A 648 18.80 5.90 -2.06
CA GLY A 648 18.83 5.41 -0.68
C GLY A 648 19.48 6.40 0.30
N ALA A 649 20.36 5.91 1.17
CA ALA A 649 21.06 6.71 2.18
C ALA A 649 21.97 7.84 1.66
N LEU A 650 22.15 8.02 0.34
CA LEU A 650 22.86 9.19 -0.20
C LEU A 650 22.10 10.50 0.00
N TRP A 651 20.78 10.44 0.24
CA TRP A 651 19.99 11.61 0.64
C TRP A 651 20.46 12.23 1.97
N ASP A 652 21.12 11.45 2.83
CA ASP A 652 21.69 11.92 4.08
C ASP A 652 23.09 12.57 3.94
N VAL A 653 23.74 12.47 2.77
CA VAL A 653 25.09 13.02 2.59
C VAL A 653 25.03 14.52 2.25
N PRO A 654 25.59 15.43 3.07
CA PRO A 654 25.85 16.79 2.64
C PRO A 654 27.05 16.84 1.71
N PHE A 655 26.81 16.67 0.40
CA PHE A 655 27.87 16.68 -0.62
C PHE A 655 28.72 17.96 -0.56
N GLN A 656 28.08 19.10 -0.28
CA GLN A 656 28.72 20.41 -0.07
C GLN A 656 29.78 20.43 1.05
N ALA A 657 29.63 19.57 2.07
CA ALA A 657 30.53 19.46 3.22
C ALA A 657 31.61 18.35 3.06
N LEU A 658 31.63 17.63 1.95
CA LEU A 658 32.71 16.67 1.64
C LEU A 658 34.04 17.40 1.44
N LEU A 659 35.15 16.76 1.82
CA LEU A 659 36.49 17.38 1.80
C LEU A 659 37.42 16.74 0.77
N THR A 660 38.19 17.58 0.08
CA THR A 660 39.26 17.16 -0.82
C THR A 660 40.43 18.16 -0.74
N GLY A 661 41.65 17.67 -0.49
CA GLY A 661 42.82 18.53 -0.32
C GLY A 661 42.69 19.59 0.79
N GLY A 662 41.89 19.32 1.83
CA GLY A 662 41.59 20.28 2.90
C GLY A 662 40.53 21.35 2.55
N GLN A 663 40.01 21.38 1.32
CA GLN A 663 38.93 22.26 0.90
C GLN A 663 37.59 21.53 0.81
N PHE A 664 36.51 22.24 1.11
CA PHE A 664 35.15 21.75 0.93
C PHE A 664 34.75 21.66 -0.54
N LEU A 665 33.91 20.69 -0.87
CA LEU A 665 33.40 20.54 -2.23
C LEU A 665 32.64 21.80 -2.71
N ALA A 666 31.95 22.49 -1.79
CA ALA A 666 31.33 23.80 -2.05
C ALA A 666 32.32 24.90 -2.44
N GLN A 667 33.58 24.85 -2.00
CA GLN A 667 34.61 25.81 -2.43
C GLN A 667 35.00 25.56 -3.90
N ARG A 668 34.87 24.33 -4.39
CA ARG A 668 35.25 23.94 -5.77
C ARG A 668 34.09 23.98 -6.77
N TYR A 669 32.89 23.60 -6.37
CA TYR A 669 31.73 23.48 -7.26
C TYR A 669 30.50 24.23 -6.73
N GLU A 670 29.65 24.68 -7.66
CA GLU A 670 28.24 24.94 -7.40
C GLU A 670 27.49 23.61 -7.29
N ILE A 671 26.77 23.37 -6.19
CA ILE A 671 26.15 22.07 -5.92
C ILE A 671 24.64 22.28 -5.79
N SER A 672 23.91 21.44 -6.51
CA SER A 672 22.45 21.36 -6.51
C SER A 672 22.04 19.88 -6.50
N TYR A 673 20.78 19.61 -6.20
CA TYR A 673 20.22 18.27 -6.09
C TYR A 673 19.01 18.11 -7.01
N ALA A 674 18.71 16.88 -7.42
CA ALA A 674 17.46 16.52 -8.08
C ALA A 674 17.08 15.07 -7.73
N TYR A 675 15.81 14.70 -7.88
CA TYR A 675 15.36 13.34 -7.55
C TYR A 675 15.91 12.27 -8.52
N SER A 676 16.08 12.66 -9.77
CA SER A 676 16.69 11.91 -10.87
C SER A 676 16.99 12.89 -12.01
N ALA A 677 17.72 12.45 -13.04
CA ALA A 677 17.94 13.24 -14.24
C ALA A 677 16.64 13.57 -14.99
N THR A 678 15.65 12.67 -14.95
CA THR A 678 14.30 12.94 -15.45
C THR A 678 13.61 14.01 -14.59
N GLY A 679 13.75 13.95 -13.26
CA GLY A 679 13.28 14.99 -12.36
C GLY A 679 13.94 16.36 -12.62
N ALA A 680 15.24 16.37 -12.90
CA ALA A 680 15.98 17.57 -13.32
C ALA A 680 15.41 18.12 -14.64
N GLN A 681 15.23 17.30 -15.67
CA GLN A 681 14.58 17.71 -16.92
C GLN A 681 13.16 18.27 -16.67
N ALA A 682 12.36 17.61 -15.83
CA ALA A 682 11.01 18.05 -15.47
C ALA A 682 11.02 19.42 -14.77
N ALA A 683 12.01 19.69 -13.92
CA ALA A 683 12.20 20.99 -13.28
C ALA A 683 12.57 22.07 -14.31
N LEU A 684 13.60 21.79 -15.13
CA LEU A 684 14.12 22.70 -16.14
C LEU A 684 13.06 23.08 -17.20
N THR A 685 12.11 22.18 -17.48
CA THR A 685 11.02 22.39 -18.44
C THR A 685 9.74 22.94 -17.81
N THR A 686 9.43 22.65 -16.55
CA THR A 686 8.28 23.24 -15.83
C THR A 686 8.38 24.77 -15.77
N LYS A 687 9.61 25.33 -15.70
CA LYS A 687 9.87 26.78 -15.82
C LYS A 687 9.18 27.45 -17.03
N ALA A 688 9.01 26.74 -18.15
CA ALA A 688 8.38 27.27 -19.37
C ALA A 688 6.84 27.19 -19.37
N LYS A 689 6.23 26.40 -18.47
CA LYS A 689 4.77 26.19 -18.37
C LYS A 689 4.13 26.86 -17.16
N ARG A 690 4.93 27.33 -16.19
CA ARG A 690 4.48 28.00 -14.96
C ARG A 690 3.78 29.33 -15.27
N LYS A 691 2.70 29.63 -14.55
CA LYS A 691 2.05 30.96 -14.54
C LYS A 691 3.05 32.07 -14.18
N GLN A 692 2.84 33.26 -14.74
CA GLN A 692 3.70 34.41 -14.43
C GLN A 692 3.28 35.03 -13.09
N PRO A 693 4.20 35.17 -12.13
CA PRO A 693 3.89 35.77 -10.83
C PRO A 693 3.65 37.28 -10.96
N THR A 694 2.67 37.77 -10.21
CA THR A 694 2.33 39.21 -10.15
C THR A 694 3.04 39.93 -9.00
N GLN A 695 3.59 39.20 -8.03
CA GLN A 695 4.30 39.75 -6.86
C GLN A 695 5.69 39.12 -6.67
N THR A 696 6.58 39.79 -5.93
CA THR A 696 8.00 39.41 -5.85
C THR A 696 8.29 38.31 -4.83
N LEU A 697 8.05 38.57 -3.55
CA LEU A 697 8.40 37.67 -2.44
C LEU A 697 7.31 37.68 -1.37
N LEU A 698 6.83 36.50 -0.99
CA LEU A 698 6.07 36.28 0.23
C LEU A 698 6.97 35.58 1.24
N ALA A 699 7.09 36.14 2.44
CA ALA A 699 7.77 35.49 3.55
C ALA A 699 6.81 35.32 4.74
N ILE A 700 6.63 34.08 5.16
CA ILE A 700 5.84 33.69 6.31
C ILE A 700 6.81 33.22 7.40
N ALA A 701 6.77 33.87 8.56
CA ALA A 701 7.73 33.62 9.63
C ALA A 701 7.10 33.86 11.02
N ASN A 702 7.69 33.27 12.05
CA ASN A 702 7.26 33.40 13.45
C ASN A 702 5.73 33.44 13.64
N PRO A 703 4.98 32.38 13.24
CA PRO A 703 3.53 32.38 13.39
C PRO A 703 3.11 32.43 14.86
N ASP A 704 1.98 33.06 15.14
CA ASP A 704 1.38 33.04 16.48
C ASP A 704 0.62 31.73 16.67
N PHE A 705 1.18 30.83 17.48
CA PHE A 705 0.55 29.55 17.84
C PHE A 705 -0.45 29.68 19.01
N GLY A 706 -0.71 30.90 19.47
CA GLY A 706 -1.57 31.20 20.61
C GLY A 706 -0.82 31.25 21.95
N SER A 707 -1.53 31.66 23.01
CA SER A 707 -0.92 31.81 24.32
C SER A 707 -0.48 30.47 24.92
N THR A 708 0.77 30.37 25.35
CA THR A 708 1.35 29.22 26.08
C THR A 708 0.70 28.93 27.45
N LYS A 709 -0.28 29.73 27.88
CA LYS A 709 -1.07 29.56 29.12
C LYS A 709 -1.86 28.24 29.25
N ARG A 710 -1.79 27.34 28.27
CA ARG A 710 -2.28 25.95 28.39
C ARG A 710 -1.19 24.90 28.67
N PHE A 711 0.09 25.28 28.71
CA PHE A 711 1.24 24.36 28.76
C PHE A 711 2.36 24.76 29.74
N GLY A 712 2.03 25.53 30.80
CA GLY A 712 3.03 26.03 31.76
C GLY A 712 2.67 25.90 33.24
N ASP A 713 1.40 25.99 33.64
CA ASP A 713 1.02 26.09 35.04
C ASP A 713 0.71 24.73 35.68
N LEU A 714 1.75 23.95 35.98
CA LEU A 714 1.68 22.79 36.89
C LEU A 714 2.58 22.91 38.14
N ASP A 715 3.40 23.95 38.24
CA ASP A 715 4.25 24.21 39.41
C ASP A 715 3.50 24.85 40.60
N ASN A 716 2.17 25.05 40.49
CA ASN A 716 1.31 25.62 41.53
C ASN A 716 0.20 24.67 42.01
N LEU A 717 0.50 23.37 42.09
CA LEU A 717 -0.22 22.46 42.99
C LEU A 717 0.48 22.43 44.36
N PRO A 718 -0.23 22.61 45.48
CA PRO A 718 0.38 22.65 46.80
C PRO A 718 0.90 21.26 47.20
N GLY A 719 2.21 21.02 47.06
CA GLY A 719 2.87 19.86 47.66
C GLY A 719 3.77 19.03 46.74
N GLN A 720 4.78 19.64 46.11
CA GLN A 720 6.05 18.98 45.78
C GLN A 720 7.16 20.01 45.55
N ARG A 721 8.34 19.77 46.11
CA ARG A 721 9.53 20.64 45.95
C ARG A 721 10.38 20.16 44.77
N PRO A 722 11.03 21.06 44.02
CA PRO A 722 12.00 20.66 43.00
C PRO A 722 13.29 20.11 43.66
N ILE A 723 13.98 19.22 42.96
CA ILE A 723 15.34 18.76 43.30
C ILE A 723 16.24 19.01 42.08
N ASP A 724 17.35 19.71 42.31
CA ASP A 724 18.32 20.12 41.31
C ASP A 724 19.11 18.95 40.69
N THR A 725 19.60 19.16 39.46
CA THR A 725 20.71 18.38 38.87
C THR A 725 22.05 18.86 39.43
N PRO A 726 23.06 17.98 39.64
CA PRO A 726 24.12 17.89 38.61
C PRO A 726 24.91 16.55 38.47
N SER A 727 25.33 16.27 37.23
CA SER A 727 26.65 15.78 36.76
C SER A 727 27.49 14.67 37.46
N ARG A 728 27.91 13.69 36.62
CA ARG A 728 29.26 13.03 36.52
C ARG A 728 29.53 11.68 37.27
N PRO A 729 30.62 10.91 36.97
CA PRO A 729 30.50 9.46 36.62
C PRO A 729 31.46 8.48 37.36
N ILE A 730 31.57 7.21 36.87
CA ILE A 730 32.73 6.25 36.86
C ILE A 730 32.50 4.83 37.47
N ASP A 731 33.06 3.83 36.75
CA ASP A 731 33.50 2.43 37.03
C ASP A 731 32.62 1.24 37.50
N THR A 732 33.10 0.07 37.03
CA THR A 732 32.79 -1.34 37.37
C THR A 732 33.96 -1.93 38.22
N PRO A 733 34.10 -3.24 38.52
CA PRO A 733 33.18 -4.41 38.50
C PRO A 733 33.19 -5.23 39.83
N SER A 734 32.47 -6.37 39.87
CA SER A 734 32.90 -7.69 40.46
C SER A 734 31.91 -8.44 41.39
N ARG A 735 31.17 -9.40 40.80
CA ARG A 735 31.12 -10.88 41.10
C ARG A 735 30.89 -11.42 42.56
N PRO A 736 30.66 -12.74 42.79
CA PRO A 736 29.41 -13.24 43.41
C PRO A 736 29.64 -14.09 44.70
N ILE A 737 28.61 -14.77 45.23
CA ILE A 737 28.62 -16.22 45.65
C ILE A 737 27.31 -16.66 46.37
N ASP A 738 26.78 -17.81 45.92
CA ASP A 738 26.00 -18.91 46.54
C ASP A 738 24.74 -18.79 47.44
N THR A 739 24.03 -19.92 47.44
CA THR A 739 22.69 -20.28 47.97
C THR A 739 22.84 -21.19 49.22
N PRO A 740 21.85 -22.00 49.74
CA PRO A 740 20.38 -22.09 49.54
C PRO A 740 19.54 -22.28 50.85
N SER A 741 18.20 -22.49 50.69
CA SER A 741 17.32 -23.41 51.49
C SER A 741 16.26 -22.84 52.47
N ARG A 742 14.97 -22.80 52.07
CA ARG A 742 13.85 -23.65 52.57
C ARG A 742 12.44 -23.19 52.07
N PRO A 743 11.43 -24.09 51.96
CA PRO A 743 10.04 -23.77 51.57
C PRO A 743 9.03 -23.82 52.75
N ILE A 744 7.80 -23.29 52.55
CA ILE A 744 6.51 -23.66 53.22
C ILE A 744 5.32 -22.95 52.51
N ASP A 745 4.10 -23.50 52.66
CA ASP A 745 2.90 -23.32 51.82
C ASP A 745 1.88 -22.20 52.18
N THR A 746 1.31 -21.56 51.13
CA THR A 746 -0.10 -21.08 50.97
C THR A 746 -0.70 -19.97 51.89
N PRO A 747 -1.85 -19.33 51.54
CA PRO A 747 -2.37 -18.93 50.22
C PRO A 747 -2.96 -17.48 50.14
N SER A 748 -3.22 -17.00 48.90
CA SER A 748 -4.31 -16.07 48.48
C SER A 748 -3.99 -14.64 47.99
N ARG A 749 -4.40 -14.41 46.73
CA ARG A 749 -4.75 -13.12 46.05
C ARG A 749 -3.61 -12.18 45.56
N PRO A 750 -3.88 -11.33 44.55
CA PRO A 750 -2.95 -11.11 43.44
C PRO A 750 -2.38 -9.68 43.35
N ILE A 751 -1.24 -9.54 42.65
CA ILE A 751 -0.81 -8.35 41.89
C ILE A 751 0.47 -8.71 41.07
N ASP A 752 0.66 -8.00 39.95
CA ASP A 752 1.83 -7.84 39.06
C ASP A 752 3.10 -8.72 39.18
N SER A 753 3.42 -9.38 38.05
CA SER A 753 4.72 -9.34 37.30
C SER A 753 6.09 -9.59 38.00
N PRO A 754 7.21 -9.83 37.25
CA PRO A 754 7.39 -10.28 35.86
C PRO A 754 8.25 -11.57 35.77
N SER A 755 8.45 -12.11 34.55
CA SER A 755 9.52 -13.10 34.29
C SER A 755 10.21 -12.87 32.94
N ARG A 756 11.48 -12.44 33.00
CA ARG A 756 12.53 -12.55 31.97
C ARG A 756 13.81 -12.94 32.70
N PRO A 757 14.59 -13.89 32.19
CA PRO A 757 15.78 -13.58 31.38
C PRO A 757 15.85 -14.48 30.12
N ILE A 758 16.89 -14.57 29.27
CA ILE A 758 17.87 -13.69 28.56
C ILE A 758 18.36 -14.60 27.37
N ASP A 759 18.72 -14.15 26.15
CA ASP A 759 19.96 -13.44 25.81
C ASP A 759 20.00 -12.96 24.32
N SER A 760 20.55 -11.74 24.14
CA SER A 760 21.44 -11.24 23.05
C SER A 760 21.07 -11.28 21.54
N PRO A 761 21.68 -10.40 20.68
CA PRO A 761 22.31 -9.09 20.92
C PRO A 761 21.76 -7.96 20.00
N SER A 762 22.39 -6.78 20.06
CA SER A 762 22.20 -5.58 19.18
C SER A 762 20.84 -4.85 19.23
N ARG A 763 20.86 -3.64 19.83
CA ARG A 763 19.91 -2.57 19.51
C ARG A 763 20.49 -1.74 18.36
N PRO A 764 19.79 -1.56 17.22
CA PRO A 764 20.09 -0.48 16.28
C PRO A 764 19.91 0.88 16.96
N ILE A 765 20.75 1.85 16.60
CA ILE A 765 20.57 3.25 16.99
C ILE A 765 19.58 3.87 16.02
N ASP A 766 18.29 3.64 16.26
CA ASP A 766 17.19 4.32 15.56
C ASP A 766 16.04 4.59 16.53
N SER A 767 15.69 5.88 16.69
CA SER A 767 14.51 6.33 17.44
C SER A 767 13.62 7.16 16.51
N PRO A 768 12.62 6.54 15.85
CA PRO A 768 11.76 7.22 14.86
C PRO A 768 10.80 8.28 15.41
N SER A 769 10.88 8.62 16.71
CA SER A 769 9.75 9.24 17.43
C SER A 769 9.90 10.73 17.77
N ARG A 770 11.12 11.30 17.80
CA ARG A 770 11.38 12.57 18.53
C ARG A 770 10.60 13.81 18.06
N ALA A 771 10.07 13.86 16.84
CA ALA A 771 9.22 14.97 16.37
C ALA A 771 7.74 14.73 16.71
N PHE A 772 7.24 13.52 16.49
CA PHE A 772 5.88 13.12 16.88
C PHE A 772 5.71 13.13 18.41
N ASP A 773 6.78 12.84 19.15
CA ASP A 773 6.91 12.97 20.61
C ASP A 773 6.75 14.42 21.12
N ILE A 774 6.86 15.46 20.28
CA ILE A 774 6.65 16.86 20.73
C ILE A 774 5.15 17.07 20.93
N VAL A 775 4.35 16.74 19.91
CA VAL A 775 2.89 16.73 20.00
C VAL A 775 2.46 15.68 21.04
N SER A 776 2.72 14.39 20.82
CA SER A 776 2.17 13.30 21.66
C SER A 776 2.67 13.20 23.10
N ARG A 777 3.64 14.04 23.52
CA ARG A 777 4.06 14.20 24.93
C ARG A 777 3.74 15.58 25.52
N GLY A 778 2.89 16.38 24.86
CA GLY A 778 2.44 17.67 25.39
C GLY A 778 3.54 18.72 25.52
N LYS A 779 4.54 18.73 24.62
CA LYS A 779 5.53 19.81 24.55
C LYS A 779 5.00 20.92 23.65
N ALA A 780 4.94 22.14 24.19
CA ALA A 780 4.47 23.31 23.47
C ALA A 780 5.23 23.53 22.16
N ILE A 781 4.50 23.85 21.08
CA ILE A 781 5.08 24.42 19.86
C ILE A 781 5.50 25.84 20.20
N VAL A 782 6.81 26.06 20.30
CA VAL A 782 7.37 27.36 20.73
C VAL A 782 7.43 28.31 19.54
N ALA A 783 7.14 29.59 19.78
CA ALA A 783 7.37 30.68 18.84
C ALA A 783 8.83 30.69 18.34
N LEU A 784 9.04 31.21 17.13
CA LEU A 784 10.33 31.20 16.43
C LEU A 784 10.85 32.63 16.21
N PRO A 785 11.20 33.41 17.26
CA PRO A 785 11.62 34.80 17.13
C PRO A 785 12.94 34.98 16.34
N GLY A 786 13.71 33.91 16.11
CA GLY A 786 14.80 33.90 15.12
C GLY A 786 14.30 34.15 13.69
N THR A 787 13.23 33.48 13.28
CA THR A 787 12.66 33.56 11.93
C THR A 787 12.03 34.92 11.61
N GLN A 788 11.56 35.67 12.62
CA GLN A 788 11.12 37.06 12.42
C GLN A 788 12.28 37.92 11.89
N ARG A 789 13.49 37.78 12.46
CA ARG A 789 14.69 38.54 12.03
C ARG A 789 15.12 38.19 10.61
N GLU A 790 14.88 36.96 10.18
CA GLU A 790 15.07 36.51 8.80
C GLU A 790 14.08 37.20 7.86
N ALA A 791 12.77 37.16 8.15
CA ALA A 791 11.75 37.88 7.40
C ALA A 791 12.00 39.41 7.32
N ASP A 792 12.42 40.03 8.43
CA ASP A 792 12.77 41.46 8.48
C ASP A 792 14.01 41.78 7.63
N ALA A 793 14.95 40.85 7.49
CA ALA A 793 16.07 40.98 6.55
C ALA A 793 15.58 40.89 5.10
N LEU A 794 14.68 39.95 4.79
CA LEU A 794 14.08 39.82 3.46
C LEU A 794 13.29 41.06 3.02
N LYS A 795 12.51 41.67 3.93
CA LYS A 795 11.76 42.91 3.66
C LYS A 795 12.66 44.12 3.41
N ARG A 796 13.86 44.16 4.01
CA ARG A 796 14.88 45.20 3.72
C ARG A 796 15.52 44.99 2.35
N LEU A 797 15.75 43.75 1.94
CA LEU A 797 16.29 43.42 0.61
C LEU A 797 15.26 43.58 -0.51
N PHE A 798 13.99 43.31 -0.21
CA PHE A 798 12.85 43.42 -1.12
C PHE A 798 11.77 44.30 -0.48
N PRO A 799 11.79 45.64 -0.66
CA PRO A 799 10.79 46.53 -0.10
C PRO A 799 9.34 46.18 -0.50
N SER A 800 9.15 45.58 -1.67
CA SER A 800 7.86 45.06 -2.16
C SER A 800 7.51 43.64 -1.69
N ALA A 801 8.28 43.05 -0.77
CA ALA A 801 7.94 41.75 -0.19
C ALA A 801 6.75 41.88 0.77
N THR A 802 5.88 40.87 0.75
CA THR A 802 4.81 40.71 1.73
C THR A 802 5.34 39.87 2.88
N LEU A 803 5.23 40.38 4.11
CA LEU A 803 5.53 39.64 5.33
C LEU A 803 4.22 39.23 6.00
N MET A 804 4.14 37.96 6.40
CA MET A 804 3.06 37.43 7.23
C MET A 804 3.68 36.83 8.48
N THR A 805 3.51 37.48 9.63
CA THR A 805 4.05 37.00 10.91
C THR A 805 3.05 37.15 12.05
N GLY A 806 3.30 36.48 13.17
CA GLY A 806 2.33 36.41 14.28
C GLY A 806 0.98 35.85 13.81
N SER A 807 -0.11 36.46 14.25
CA SER A 807 -1.48 36.03 13.90
C SER A 807 -1.87 36.29 12.44
N ALA A 808 -1.05 37.02 11.67
CA ALA A 808 -1.26 37.20 10.22
C ALA A 808 -0.70 36.02 9.39
N ALA A 809 0.13 35.14 9.97
CA ALA A 809 0.72 33.99 9.30
C ALA A 809 -0.27 32.81 9.11
N GLN A 810 -1.50 33.09 8.68
CA GLN A 810 -2.59 32.12 8.58
C GLN A 810 -2.51 31.28 7.31
N GLU A 811 -3.03 30.06 7.40
CA GLU A 811 -3.06 29.07 6.33
C GLU A 811 -3.94 29.45 5.15
N SER A 812 -5.17 29.93 5.41
CA SER A 812 -6.08 30.48 4.40
C SER A 812 -5.38 31.48 3.48
N THR A 813 -4.71 32.46 4.09
CA THR A 813 -3.94 33.50 3.40
C THR A 813 -2.71 32.92 2.71
N ALA A 814 -2.01 31.95 3.31
CA ALA A 814 -0.88 31.27 2.67
C ALA A 814 -1.31 30.56 1.38
N LYS A 815 -2.42 29.79 1.40
CA LYS A 815 -3.01 29.13 0.23
C LYS A 815 -3.41 30.15 -0.85
N ALA A 816 -4.12 31.21 -0.46
CA ALA A 816 -4.63 32.24 -1.38
C ALA A 816 -3.51 33.08 -2.03
N GLU A 817 -2.46 33.42 -1.29
CA GLU A 817 -1.36 34.24 -1.78
C GLU A 817 -0.29 33.43 -2.52
N ALA A 818 -0.03 32.17 -2.16
CA ALA A 818 1.06 31.36 -2.74
C ALA A 818 1.03 31.24 -4.28
N THR A 819 -0.15 31.37 -4.88
CA THR A 819 -0.33 31.35 -6.35
C THR A 819 0.15 32.63 -7.06
N LYS A 820 0.48 33.72 -6.35
CA LYS A 820 0.75 35.06 -6.91
C LYS A 820 2.22 35.46 -6.92
N PHE A 821 3.05 34.88 -6.05
CA PHE A 821 4.42 35.35 -5.81
C PHE A 821 5.48 34.56 -6.59
N ARG A 822 6.55 35.25 -6.99
CA ARG A 822 7.72 34.65 -7.64
C ARG A 822 8.54 33.82 -6.66
N PHE A 823 8.69 34.28 -5.43
CA PHE A 823 9.39 33.59 -4.36
C PHE A 823 8.46 33.37 -3.16
N LEU A 824 8.49 32.17 -2.61
CA LEU A 824 7.81 31.83 -1.36
C LEU A 824 8.87 31.42 -0.32
N HIS A 825 8.75 31.93 0.88
CA HIS A 825 9.69 31.67 1.97
C HIS A 825 8.91 31.33 3.24
N PHE A 826 9.04 30.10 3.71
CA PHE A 826 8.39 29.59 4.92
C PHE A 826 9.46 29.34 5.99
N ALA A 827 9.54 30.25 6.96
CA ALA A 827 10.39 30.13 8.14
C ALA A 827 9.51 29.83 9.37
N THR A 828 8.88 28.66 9.35
CA THR A 828 7.93 28.20 10.36
C THR A 828 8.32 26.80 10.85
N HIS A 829 7.49 26.07 11.63
CA HIS A 829 7.79 24.67 11.93
C HIS A 829 7.38 23.76 10.77
N GLY A 830 8.13 22.68 10.54
CA GLY A 830 7.80 21.64 9.57
C GLY A 830 7.57 20.29 10.26
N PHE A 831 6.47 19.62 9.92
CA PHE A 831 6.14 18.28 10.38
C PHE A 831 6.28 17.28 9.23
N PHE A 832 6.90 16.12 9.49
CA PHE A 832 7.18 15.10 8.49
C PHE A 832 6.68 13.75 8.98
N ASN A 833 5.85 13.09 8.18
CA ASN A 833 5.22 11.83 8.52
C ASN A 833 5.69 10.71 7.59
N ASP A 834 6.70 9.96 8.04
CA ASP A 834 7.28 8.85 7.28
C ASP A 834 6.32 7.63 7.13
N ALA A 835 5.19 7.59 7.86
CA ALA A 835 4.16 6.56 7.67
C ALA A 835 3.10 6.97 6.64
N SER A 836 2.75 8.26 6.61
CA SER A 836 1.77 8.85 5.67
C SER A 836 2.35 10.15 5.08
N PRO A 837 3.18 10.10 4.02
CA PRO A 837 3.92 11.27 3.52
C PRO A 837 3.07 12.50 3.18
N LEU A 838 1.83 12.29 2.74
CA LEU A 838 0.85 13.32 2.41
C LEU A 838 0.41 14.17 3.62
N LEU A 839 0.58 13.66 4.85
CA LEU A 839 0.33 14.36 6.11
C LEU A 839 1.55 15.13 6.63
N SER A 840 2.65 15.19 5.88
CA SER A 840 3.74 16.13 6.19
C SER A 840 3.24 17.56 5.94
N SER A 841 3.47 18.50 6.85
CA SER A 841 2.83 19.81 6.84
C SER A 841 3.75 20.95 7.30
N LEU A 842 3.42 22.17 6.90
CA LEU A 842 4.01 23.39 7.43
C LEU A 842 3.06 23.97 8.49
N VAL A 843 3.58 24.18 9.70
CA VAL A 843 2.81 24.76 10.80
C VAL A 843 2.77 26.26 10.66
N LEU A 844 1.57 26.82 10.76
CA LEU A 844 1.21 28.22 10.54
C LEU A 844 0.51 28.76 11.79
N ALA A 845 -0.01 30.00 11.72
CA ALA A 845 -0.65 30.64 12.87
C ALA A 845 -1.94 29.90 13.28
N GLN A 846 -2.29 30.01 14.57
CA GLN A 846 -3.54 29.47 15.08
C GLN A 846 -4.73 30.00 14.25
N PRO A 847 -5.65 29.13 13.80
CA PRO A 847 -6.74 29.55 12.93
C PRO A 847 -7.67 30.56 13.61
N SER A 848 -8.10 31.56 12.84
CA SER A 848 -9.12 32.52 13.26
C SER A 848 -10.43 31.81 13.65
N ALA A 849 -11.17 32.36 14.61
CA ALA A 849 -12.47 31.81 15.00
C ALA A 849 -13.42 31.73 13.79
N GLY A 850 -13.89 30.52 13.46
CA GLY A 850 -14.73 30.25 12.29
C GLY A 850 -13.97 29.95 10.99
N SER A 851 -12.64 29.89 11.01
CA SER A 851 -11.83 29.37 9.90
C SER A 851 -12.15 27.90 9.60
N LYS A 852 -12.03 27.51 8.32
CA LYS A 852 -12.04 26.09 7.90
C LYS A 852 -10.65 25.44 7.97
N ASP A 853 -9.57 26.22 7.97
CA ASP A 853 -8.18 25.74 8.05
C ASP A 853 -7.74 25.48 9.50
N ASP A 854 -6.72 24.63 9.73
CA ASP A 854 -6.22 24.24 11.06
C ASP A 854 -4.89 24.86 11.48
N GLY A 855 -4.21 25.53 10.55
CA GLY A 855 -2.85 26.02 10.74
C GLY A 855 -1.78 24.99 10.37
N PHE A 856 -2.12 23.91 9.64
CA PHE A 856 -1.18 22.86 9.22
C PHE A 856 -1.29 22.61 7.71
N LEU A 857 -0.69 23.50 6.91
CA LEU A 857 -0.66 23.37 5.44
C LEU A 857 0.01 22.06 5.03
N THR A 858 -0.78 21.05 4.69
CA THR A 858 -0.31 19.69 4.38
C THR A 858 0.24 19.56 2.97
N ALA A 859 1.07 18.53 2.75
CA ALA A 859 1.50 18.12 1.43
C ALA A 859 0.31 17.79 0.53
N ARG A 860 -0.77 17.18 1.07
CA ARG A 860 -2.05 16.97 0.35
C ARG A 860 -2.60 18.27 -0.22
N GLU A 861 -2.76 19.30 0.60
CA GLU A 861 -3.34 20.58 0.17
C GLU A 861 -2.40 21.33 -0.78
N ILE A 862 -1.09 21.21 -0.59
CA ILE A 862 -0.10 21.76 -1.51
C ILE A 862 -0.23 21.13 -2.91
N PHE A 863 -0.55 19.83 -3.04
CA PHE A 863 -0.76 19.21 -4.36
C PHE A 863 -1.92 19.83 -5.17
N ASP A 864 -2.93 20.39 -4.51
CA ASP A 864 -4.05 21.07 -5.15
C ASP A 864 -3.76 22.55 -5.49
N LEU A 865 -2.57 23.07 -5.15
CA LEU A 865 -2.15 24.45 -5.49
C LEU A 865 -1.51 24.54 -6.89
N ASP A 866 -1.70 25.68 -7.54
CA ASP A 866 -1.02 26.05 -8.80
C ASP A 866 -0.09 27.25 -8.55
N LEU A 867 1.16 26.95 -8.18
CA LEU A 867 2.14 27.92 -7.71
C LEU A 867 2.79 28.67 -8.89
N SER A 868 2.62 29.99 -8.93
CA SER A 868 3.46 30.87 -9.76
C SER A 868 4.88 31.05 -9.22
N ALA A 869 5.29 30.32 -8.17
CA ALA A 869 6.62 30.42 -7.58
C ALA A 869 7.69 29.78 -8.48
N GLU A 870 8.83 30.47 -8.69
CA GLU A 870 10.02 29.83 -9.27
C GLU A 870 10.92 29.19 -8.21
N MET A 871 10.71 29.52 -6.94
CA MET A 871 11.45 28.95 -5.82
C MET A 871 10.63 29.03 -4.54
N VAL A 872 10.60 27.92 -3.80
CA VAL A 872 10.10 27.85 -2.42
C VAL A 872 11.27 27.55 -1.49
N VAL A 873 11.44 28.36 -0.45
CA VAL A 873 12.43 28.14 0.62
C VAL A 873 11.70 27.65 1.86
N LEU A 874 12.07 26.47 2.37
CA LEU A 874 11.56 25.92 3.62
C LEU A 874 12.64 26.10 4.70
N SER A 875 12.69 27.29 5.29
CA SER A 875 13.61 27.71 6.36
C SER A 875 13.16 27.18 7.74
N ALA A 876 12.86 25.89 7.79
CA ALA A 876 12.52 25.16 9.00
C ALA A 876 13.55 24.04 9.24
N CYS A 877 13.58 23.48 10.44
CA CYS A 877 14.48 22.37 10.79
C CYS A 877 14.12 21.06 10.06
N ASN A 878 15.13 20.40 9.47
CA ASN A 878 15.02 19.09 8.80
C ASN A 878 14.07 19.00 7.58
N THR A 879 13.94 20.06 6.75
CA THR A 879 12.93 20.10 5.67
C THR A 879 13.21 19.24 4.43
N ALA A 880 14.40 18.65 4.31
CA ALA A 880 14.77 17.74 3.23
C ALA A 880 14.31 16.28 3.45
N ARG A 881 13.49 15.99 4.46
CA ARG A 881 13.12 14.63 4.89
C ARG A 881 11.82 14.08 4.26
N GLY A 882 11.75 12.75 4.26
CA GLY A 882 10.61 11.91 3.90
C GLY A 882 11.06 10.46 3.79
N VAL A 883 10.16 9.56 3.37
CA VAL A 883 10.46 8.12 3.27
C VAL A 883 11.52 7.86 2.21
N GLN A 884 12.70 7.43 2.63
CA GLN A 884 13.76 6.98 1.71
C GLN A 884 13.43 5.56 1.22
N ARG A 885 13.03 5.41 -0.05
CA ARG A 885 12.95 4.11 -0.73
C ARG A 885 13.96 4.07 -1.88
N THR A 886 14.74 3.00 -1.97
CA THR A 886 15.67 2.80 -3.09
C THR A 886 14.89 2.72 -4.40
N GLY A 887 15.28 3.54 -5.39
CA GLY A 887 14.58 3.65 -6.66
C GLY A 887 13.29 4.48 -6.66
N ASP A 888 12.75 4.89 -5.51
CA ASP A 888 11.49 5.66 -5.41
C ASP A 888 11.69 7.10 -4.89
N GLY A 889 12.89 7.46 -4.41
CA GLY A 889 13.19 8.82 -3.95
C GLY A 889 12.62 9.14 -2.56
N VAL A 890 12.29 10.42 -2.34
CA VAL A 890 11.79 10.95 -1.05
C VAL A 890 10.39 11.53 -1.24
N ILE A 891 9.38 10.77 -0.80
CA ILE A 891 7.97 11.20 -0.86
C ILE A 891 7.71 12.14 0.33
N GLY A 892 7.14 13.34 0.09
CA GLY A 892 6.82 14.33 1.12
C GLY A 892 6.54 15.74 0.57
N LEU A 893 6.63 16.76 1.43
CA LEU A 893 6.34 18.18 1.10
C LEU A 893 7.07 18.70 -0.16
N THR A 894 8.29 18.25 -0.40
CA THR A 894 9.11 18.76 -1.52
C THR A 894 8.60 18.26 -2.88
N TRP A 895 8.03 17.05 -2.94
CA TRP A 895 7.30 16.55 -4.10
C TRP A 895 5.98 17.27 -4.31
N ALA A 896 5.25 17.59 -3.24
CA ALA A 896 4.01 18.37 -3.33
C ALA A 896 4.26 19.73 -3.98
N LEU A 897 5.24 20.49 -3.47
CA LEU A 897 5.64 21.78 -4.04
C LEU A 897 6.07 21.68 -5.52
N PHE A 898 6.70 20.58 -5.91
CA PHE A 898 7.15 20.35 -7.28
C PHE A 898 6.00 20.03 -8.25
N VAL A 899 5.07 19.16 -7.83
CA VAL A 899 3.87 18.85 -8.62
C VAL A 899 2.98 20.08 -8.78
N ALA A 900 2.83 20.85 -7.69
CA ALA A 900 2.15 22.15 -7.61
C ALA A 900 2.80 23.28 -8.47
N GLY A 901 3.83 22.97 -9.26
CA GLY A 901 4.37 23.87 -10.28
C GLY A 901 5.66 24.59 -9.91
N CYS A 902 6.15 24.49 -8.66
CA CYS A 902 7.40 25.13 -8.26
C CYS A 902 8.62 24.32 -8.74
N PRO A 903 9.48 24.83 -9.64
CA PRO A 903 10.58 24.06 -10.20
C PRO A 903 11.82 23.98 -9.28
N THR A 904 11.89 24.76 -8.20
CA THR A 904 13.04 24.81 -7.29
C THR A 904 12.62 24.86 -5.83
N GLN A 905 13.23 24.02 -4.99
CA GLN A 905 13.08 24.07 -3.53
C GLN A 905 14.43 24.34 -2.87
N VAL A 906 14.45 25.10 -1.76
CA VAL A 906 15.62 25.20 -0.88
C VAL A 906 15.22 24.67 0.49
N VAL A 907 15.91 23.63 0.97
CA VAL A 907 15.51 22.82 2.13
C VAL A 907 16.70 22.47 3.01
N SER A 908 16.47 22.24 4.30
CA SER A 908 17.50 21.93 5.30
C SER A 908 17.67 20.41 5.51
N GLN A 909 18.92 19.94 5.54
CA GLN A 909 19.27 18.54 5.82
C GLN A 909 19.33 18.22 7.32
N TRP A 910 19.39 19.22 8.23
CA TRP A 910 19.31 19.02 9.68
C TRP A 910 18.63 20.20 10.39
N ALA A 911 18.53 20.15 11.72
CA ALA A 911 18.10 21.28 12.54
C ALA A 911 19.18 22.35 12.58
N VAL A 912 18.81 23.60 12.30
CA VAL A 912 19.75 24.70 12.01
C VAL A 912 19.89 25.67 13.18
N ASP A 913 20.96 26.46 13.19
CA ASP A 913 21.12 27.59 14.11
C ASP A 913 20.37 28.83 13.59
N ASP A 914 19.57 29.45 14.44
CA ASP A 914 18.75 30.63 14.10
C ASP A 914 19.58 31.79 13.52
N ALA A 915 20.74 32.09 14.13
CA ALA A 915 21.54 33.27 13.80
C ALA A 915 22.33 33.06 12.50
N SER A 916 22.91 31.88 12.29
CA SER A 916 23.58 31.55 11.03
C SER A 916 22.57 31.40 9.89
N THR A 917 21.36 30.87 10.15
CA THR A 917 20.30 30.74 9.14
C THR A 917 19.81 32.10 8.64
N ALA A 918 19.45 33.01 9.55
CA ALA A 918 19.06 34.37 9.16
C ALA A 918 20.16 35.09 8.35
N THR A 919 21.43 34.87 8.71
CA THR A 919 22.58 35.42 7.99
C THR A 919 22.75 34.79 6.60
N LEU A 920 22.64 33.46 6.50
CA LEU A 920 22.72 32.70 5.25
C LEU A 920 21.61 33.14 4.27
N MET A 921 20.38 33.23 4.76
CA MET A 921 19.22 33.53 3.91
C MET A 921 19.19 35.00 3.48
N ALA A 922 19.57 35.95 4.34
CA ALA A 922 19.81 37.32 3.93
C ALA A 922 20.90 37.42 2.84
N GLY A 923 22.02 36.70 3.01
CA GLY A 923 23.08 36.63 1.99
C GLY A 923 22.60 36.02 0.67
N PHE A 924 21.86 34.91 0.73
CA PHE A 924 21.31 34.21 -0.43
C PHE A 924 20.36 35.10 -1.24
N TYR A 925 19.38 35.69 -0.56
CA TYR A 925 18.42 36.59 -1.19
C TYR A 925 19.04 37.91 -1.66
N GLY A 926 20.06 38.42 -0.96
CA GLY A 926 20.84 39.57 -1.41
C GLY A 926 21.59 39.27 -2.72
N ASN A 927 22.25 38.12 -2.81
CA ASN A 927 22.91 37.67 -4.04
C ASN A 927 21.92 37.55 -5.20
N LEU A 928 20.74 36.97 -4.97
CA LEU A 928 19.65 36.89 -5.95
C LEU A 928 19.13 38.27 -6.40
N ALA A 929 18.96 39.21 -5.46
CA ALA A 929 18.43 40.55 -5.74
C ALA A 929 19.29 41.32 -6.76
N THR A 930 20.62 41.10 -6.75
CA THR A 930 21.54 41.74 -7.72
C THR A 930 21.36 41.28 -9.17
N LYS A 931 20.60 40.20 -9.42
CA LYS A 931 20.38 39.54 -10.73
C LYS A 931 21.66 39.09 -11.48
N LYS A 932 22.83 39.09 -10.84
CA LYS A 932 24.12 38.71 -11.46
C LYS A 932 24.43 37.21 -11.37
N GLN A 933 23.65 36.43 -10.63
CA GLN A 933 23.93 35.02 -10.33
C GLN A 933 22.66 34.17 -10.36
N GLY A 934 22.80 32.92 -10.79
CA GLY A 934 21.74 31.91 -10.70
C GLY A 934 21.53 31.41 -9.26
N LYS A 935 20.46 30.65 -9.03
CA LYS A 935 20.03 30.27 -7.67
C LYS A 935 21.08 29.44 -6.92
N GLY A 936 21.69 28.45 -7.57
CA GLY A 936 22.75 27.63 -6.96
C GLY A 936 23.99 28.46 -6.59
N ALA A 937 24.41 29.37 -7.47
CA ALA A 937 25.54 30.27 -7.23
C ALA A 937 25.28 31.22 -6.07
N ALA A 938 24.09 31.81 -5.98
CA ALA A 938 23.70 32.73 -4.92
C ALA A 938 23.72 32.06 -3.53
N LEU A 939 23.22 30.81 -3.42
CA LEU A 939 23.24 30.04 -2.18
C LEU A 939 24.68 29.67 -1.78
N ARG A 940 25.47 29.18 -2.75
CA ARG A 940 26.89 28.87 -2.55
C ARG A 940 27.68 30.07 -2.00
N GLN A 941 27.49 31.26 -2.57
CA GLN A 941 28.20 32.46 -2.09
C GLN A 941 27.84 32.82 -0.65
N ALA A 942 26.56 32.68 -0.26
CA ALA A 942 26.14 32.88 1.12
C ALA A 942 26.78 31.87 2.08
N SER A 943 26.81 30.58 1.71
CA SER A 943 27.49 29.53 2.48
C SER A 943 29.00 29.79 2.61
N LEU A 944 29.66 30.25 1.54
CA LEU A 944 31.09 30.57 1.56
C LEU A 944 31.42 31.79 2.43
N ALA A 945 30.54 32.80 2.47
CA ALA A 945 30.70 33.95 3.35
C ALA A 945 30.64 33.55 4.84
N LEU A 946 29.76 32.59 5.21
CA LEU A 946 29.74 32.03 6.57
C LEU A 946 30.97 31.16 6.85
N LEU A 947 31.40 30.33 5.90
CA LEU A 947 32.61 29.51 6.04
C LEU A 947 33.88 30.35 6.30
N GLN A 948 33.97 31.55 5.74
CA GLN A 948 35.09 32.48 5.97
C GLN A 948 35.12 33.08 7.39
N ASN A 949 34.00 33.04 8.14
CA ASN A 949 33.96 33.48 9.53
C ASN A 949 34.46 32.35 10.45
N PRO A 950 35.54 32.54 11.24
CA PRO A 950 36.06 31.49 12.12
C PRO A 950 35.04 30.92 13.11
N LYS A 951 34.05 31.71 13.54
CA LYS A 951 32.98 31.26 14.44
C LYS A 951 31.96 30.34 13.76
N HIS A 952 31.82 30.43 12.43
CA HIS A 952 30.85 29.69 11.63
C HIS A 952 31.49 28.71 10.64
N ALA A 953 32.79 28.47 10.71
CA ALA A 953 33.51 27.60 9.77
C ALA A 953 33.03 26.13 9.77
N HIS A 954 32.41 25.67 10.87
CA HIS A 954 31.85 24.32 10.97
C HIS A 954 30.64 24.13 10.02
N PRO A 955 30.54 23.01 9.27
CA PRO A 955 29.44 22.75 8.33
C PRO A 955 28.04 22.95 8.89
N TYR A 956 27.85 22.68 10.19
CA TYR A 956 26.64 22.98 10.96
C TYR A 956 25.96 24.31 10.62
N TYR A 957 26.75 25.37 10.44
CA TYR A 957 26.24 26.74 10.25
C TYR A 957 25.94 27.13 8.80
N TRP A 958 26.61 26.52 7.81
CA TRP A 958 26.59 26.97 6.40
C TRP A 958 26.22 25.90 5.39
N ALA A 959 26.34 24.62 5.74
CA ALA A 959 26.02 23.48 4.91
C ALA A 959 24.61 22.86 5.06
N PRO A 960 23.69 23.26 5.98
CA PRO A 960 22.42 22.53 6.12
C PRO A 960 21.51 22.69 4.90
N PHE A 961 21.53 23.84 4.23
CA PHE A 961 20.61 24.12 3.13
C PHE A 961 21.13 23.62 1.79
N VAL A 962 20.26 22.88 1.08
CA VAL A 962 20.49 22.39 -0.27
C VAL A 962 19.41 22.92 -1.22
N LEU A 963 19.81 23.23 -2.45
CA LEU A 963 18.89 23.57 -3.54
C LEU A 963 18.53 22.30 -4.30
N MET A 964 17.24 22.04 -4.47
CA MET A 964 16.68 20.94 -5.24
C MET A 964 15.91 21.46 -6.47
N GLY A 965 15.98 20.75 -7.59
CA GLY A 965 15.25 21.10 -8.83
C GLY A 965 16.05 21.99 -9.78
N ASP A 966 15.41 23.01 -10.38
CA ASP A 966 16.06 23.91 -11.34
C ASP A 966 17.05 24.84 -10.62
N TRP A 967 18.34 24.64 -10.87
CA TRP A 967 19.46 25.38 -10.26
C TRP A 967 19.75 26.74 -10.93
N ARG A 968 19.14 27.03 -12.08
CA ARG A 968 19.42 28.21 -12.92
C ARG A 968 18.82 29.49 -12.35
#